data_AF-A0A1F2R5M4-F1
#
_entry.id   AF-A0A1F2R5M4-F1
#
_cell.length_a   1.000
_cell.length_b   1.000
_cell.length_c   1.000
_cell.angle_alpha   90.00
_cell.angle_beta   90.00
_cell.angle_gamma   90.00
#
_symmetry.space_group_name_H-M   'P 1'
#
loop_
_entity.id
_entity.type
_entity.pdbx_description
1 polymer ?
#
loop_
_entity_poly.entity_id
_entity_poly.type
_entity_poly.pdbx_seq_one_letter_code
_entity_poly.pdbx_strand_id
1 'polypeptide(L)'
;MAKLPNKYANFVGLLCILCVLCGEFVHAQTPATTTVKDTVYRSDGSLASGTVVITWPGFVTTDTKAVFGGTKTLQLANGALAVALAPNSGGTPSGTSYQVKYFQSGGVFFEETWVVPTSSPVASPGAPTVDNIGATGSTTYCYWVSATNANGETQLGSTTCTTTGNATLNGTNYNQVSWTAVTGATGYKVYRKPNSTAPSGTGNYLVGSTASTSISDQSNSLSSATVPALNTTDPRTLSQVRVTAAPSSTVTLAASQVQGTSIVSNPSSTQTINAPPKAGVIPLQLKGDANAGANVLEIYDSQAPPALQSWFDLNGAFQTSKAPTFSTLTSGSLLFSGTGGLLSQDNTNLFWDDTKNGLRAGPPATSFTSGSVIRDFVIPQSLSNISTINPTGTGGTGNALGISVEDSSTNSNNALISLMEDRHASGTKTNARAMYFEAYHYGAGATGTLRGLGSYVEHSGTGTITTLGGLQTYLSHGAFNSSSTAGNVATMVPLTVGGDFAGSGTVTDFKGVNIEPVTDSGGTGSLTNLYGLFIGNQSTGTNNWAIKTGTGKVQFGDALFAKAISNVRYADQFTGADAGAKIAAAIADLPATGGTVDARGLEGAQTISSDICLGVSKPTTIRLGAATFALSAAQTVPGRYCNILGLGTDITIFNSSVNGAAFTVRDNPWTVQPAGVLANFTLVGNSGANAVGLRMGNAGGEKLRNLSVKDFTGTSSAGIWLDNASNWMERIDATNIWLQNNTKGLRATVTGGFNNYQYHSWRGLYVNVSANQTGISFEDTSLGSGSIFEGVINMDGADASDTAISLTGSAAIRGSIFAMNIDSSGGGGGTALSIAAGAELSGTGLIRTTGGLTNSIVGVYQIKPQWEGTPAMALSGDLIFSNSTNNLISTDTTDGADNKRIVIAGGGTSSGDTRGASIYLPGNERAEAGRIDIVAGNASGGSIDLYTGGVLRLRVPTTSDGLILGAAGDTNLYRSAADTLKTDDKLNSARAFWSTLTTVTFSVTPTFNASLGNSFRITLTDNVTSSTISNPQAGQFITLLLCQDSTGSRTMTWPTTLKLSGGSFPLTTAGSKCDSITALFDGTNWYETARTANL
;
A
#
# COMPACT_ATOMS: atom_id res chain seq x y z
N MET A 1 -9.51 18.85 10.95
CA MET A 1 -8.10 18.51 10.61
C MET A 1 -8.09 17.06 10.14
N ALA A 2 -7.53 16.63 9.01
CA ALA A 2 -7.03 17.38 7.85
C ALA A 2 -7.18 16.53 6.54
N LYS A 3 -7.70 17.18 5.49
CA LYS A 3 -7.31 17.14 4.04
C LYS A 3 -6.73 15.82 3.46
N LEU A 4 -7.45 15.11 2.57
CA LEU A 4 -7.48 15.24 1.07
C LEU A 4 -6.29 14.55 0.35
N PRO A 5 -6.32 14.25 -0.99
CA PRO A 5 -7.40 14.24 -2.02
C PRO A 5 -7.59 12.83 -2.66
N ASN A 6 -8.57 12.47 -3.51
CA ASN A 6 -9.47 13.15 -4.46
C ASN A 6 -8.93 13.42 -5.90
N LYS A 7 -8.87 12.37 -6.73
CA LYS A 7 -8.99 12.36 -8.22
C LYS A 7 -9.62 11.00 -8.60
N TYR A 8 -10.62 10.85 -9.47
CA TYR A 8 -11.13 11.73 -10.54
C TYR A 8 -12.65 11.84 -10.50
N ALA A 9 -13.17 13.06 -10.35
CA ALA A 9 -14.52 13.40 -10.77
C ALA A 9 -14.58 13.55 -12.31
N ASN A 10 -15.81 13.65 -12.84
CA ASN A 10 -16.15 13.97 -14.25
C ASN A 10 -16.54 12.80 -15.19
N PHE A 11 -17.13 11.70 -14.70
CA PHE A 11 -17.98 10.85 -15.57
C PHE A 11 -19.25 10.28 -14.91
N VAL A 12 -19.60 10.68 -13.68
CA VAL A 12 -20.83 10.25 -12.96
C VAL A 12 -21.94 11.32 -13.08
N GLY A 13 -21.85 12.21 -14.08
CA GLY A 13 -22.80 13.31 -14.28
C GLY A 13 -24.11 12.95 -15.01
N LEU A 14 -24.22 11.74 -15.58
CA LEU A 14 -25.32 11.39 -16.50
C LEU A 14 -26.23 10.24 -16.03
N LEU A 15 -25.94 9.58 -14.90
CA LEU A 15 -26.71 8.40 -14.45
C LEU A 15 -27.37 8.54 -13.07
N CYS A 16 -27.09 9.60 -12.31
CA CYS A 16 -27.68 9.82 -10.97
C CYS A 16 -29.03 10.54 -10.98
N ILE A 17 -29.61 10.85 -12.15
CA ILE A 17 -30.84 11.68 -12.26
C ILE A 17 -32.14 10.84 -12.22
N LEU A 18 -32.08 9.50 -12.30
CA LEU A 18 -33.28 8.66 -12.49
C LEU A 18 -33.68 7.73 -11.31
N CYS A 19 -33.01 7.80 -10.15
CA CYS A 19 -33.38 7.01 -8.96
C CYS A 19 -33.60 7.83 -7.67
N VAL A 20 -33.82 9.14 -7.77
CA VAL A 20 -34.20 9.98 -6.62
C VAL A 20 -35.72 10.00 -6.45
N LEU A 21 -36.30 8.85 -6.05
CA LEU A 21 -37.71 8.74 -5.62
C LEU A 21 -37.85 7.73 -4.46
N CYS A 22 -37.95 8.27 -3.24
CA CYS A 22 -38.32 7.65 -1.95
C CYS A 22 -37.46 6.51 -1.35
N GLY A 23 -37.15 6.65 -0.04
CA GLY A 23 -36.59 5.58 0.81
C GLY A 23 -37.62 4.50 1.17
N GLU A 24 -37.29 3.48 1.96
CA GLU A 24 -36.92 3.59 3.39
C GLU A 24 -35.74 2.68 3.82
N PHE A 25 -35.06 3.06 4.91
CA PHE A 25 -34.11 2.19 5.61
C PHE A 25 -34.85 1.21 6.53
N VAL A 26 -34.78 -0.09 6.26
CA VAL A 26 -35.23 -1.12 7.20
C VAL A 26 -34.22 -1.27 8.33
N HIS A 27 -34.42 -0.52 9.41
CA HIS A 27 -33.75 -0.81 10.69
C HIS A 27 -34.19 -2.20 11.20
N ALA A 28 -33.25 -2.95 11.78
CA ALA A 28 -33.55 -4.25 12.38
C ALA A 28 -34.53 -4.08 13.56
N GLN A 29 -35.80 -4.43 13.33
CA GLN A 29 -36.86 -4.28 14.33
C GLN A 29 -36.71 -5.33 15.44
N THR A 30 -36.57 -4.86 16.68
CA THR A 30 -36.66 -5.69 17.87
C THR A 30 -38.05 -6.33 17.99
N PRO A 31 -38.20 -7.50 18.65
CA PRO A 31 -39.51 -8.09 18.91
C PRO A 31 -40.46 -7.10 19.57
N ALA A 32 -41.74 -7.10 19.17
CA ALA A 32 -42.75 -6.33 19.87
C ALA A 32 -42.81 -6.81 21.33
N THR A 33 -42.79 -5.88 22.29
CA THR A 33 -42.81 -6.23 23.72
C THR A 33 -44.10 -5.77 24.38
N THR A 34 -44.65 -6.65 25.20
CA THR A 34 -45.77 -6.36 26.09
C THR A 34 -45.23 -5.93 27.45
N THR A 35 -45.73 -4.80 27.94
CA THR A 35 -45.35 -4.31 29.27
C THR A 35 -46.25 -4.95 30.31
N VAL A 36 -45.68 -5.69 31.27
CA VAL A 36 -46.37 -6.10 32.49
C VAL A 36 -46.16 -5.00 33.53
N LYS A 37 -47.23 -4.46 34.11
CA LYS A 37 -47.17 -3.38 35.11
C LYS A 37 -48.20 -3.60 36.20
N ASP A 38 -47.78 -3.49 37.46
CA ASP A 38 -48.65 -3.67 38.61
C ASP A 38 -48.03 -3.08 39.89
N THR A 39 -48.79 -3.10 40.98
CA THR A 39 -48.34 -2.70 42.32
C THR A 39 -48.22 -3.95 43.20
N VAL A 40 -47.00 -4.27 43.61
CA VAL A 40 -46.69 -5.45 44.43
C VAL A 40 -46.72 -5.06 45.91
N TYR A 41 -47.51 -5.79 46.69
CA TYR A 41 -47.69 -5.59 48.13
C TYR A 41 -47.04 -6.72 48.94
N ARG A 42 -46.72 -6.43 50.20
CA ARG A 42 -46.39 -7.42 51.24
C ARG A 42 -47.68 -8.01 51.81
N SER A 43 -47.58 -9.12 52.54
CA SER A 43 -48.72 -9.75 53.23
C SER A 43 -49.36 -8.87 54.30
N ASP A 44 -48.65 -7.84 54.78
CA ASP A 44 -49.13 -6.80 55.70
C ASP A 44 -49.87 -5.62 55.00
N GLY A 45 -49.99 -5.65 53.66
CA GLY A 45 -50.64 -4.61 52.87
C GLY A 45 -49.76 -3.39 52.53
N SER A 46 -48.52 -3.33 53.02
CA SER A 46 -47.57 -2.28 52.63
C SER A 46 -46.90 -2.58 51.28
N LEU A 47 -46.32 -1.56 50.66
CA LEU A 47 -45.70 -1.68 49.34
C LEU A 47 -44.38 -2.46 49.40
N ALA A 48 -44.22 -3.48 48.55
CA ALA A 48 -43.04 -4.35 48.57
C ALA A 48 -41.81 -3.65 47.97
N SER A 49 -40.64 -3.84 48.59
CA SER A 49 -39.35 -3.42 48.03
C SER A 49 -38.36 -4.58 48.06
N GLY A 50 -37.52 -4.69 47.02
CA GLY A 50 -36.65 -5.85 46.78
C GLY A 50 -36.21 -5.96 45.32
N THR A 51 -35.95 -7.18 44.86
CA THR A 51 -35.49 -7.46 43.50
C THR A 51 -36.36 -8.53 42.85
N VAL A 52 -36.78 -8.34 41.60
CA VAL A 52 -37.53 -9.34 40.82
C VAL A 52 -36.63 -9.93 39.74
N VAL A 53 -36.53 -11.25 39.68
CA VAL A 53 -35.76 -11.98 38.66
C VAL A 53 -36.74 -12.76 37.78
N ILE A 54 -36.65 -12.56 36.48
CA ILE A 54 -37.51 -13.17 35.47
C ILE A 54 -36.63 -14.05 34.58
N THR A 55 -36.97 -15.32 34.39
CA THR A 55 -36.23 -16.28 33.54
C THR A 55 -37.15 -16.92 32.50
N TRP A 56 -36.61 -17.29 31.34
CA TRP A 56 -37.37 -17.94 30.27
C TRP A 56 -36.48 -18.82 29.37
N PRO A 57 -37.01 -19.92 28.79
CA PRO A 57 -36.34 -20.68 27.74
C PRO A 57 -36.39 -19.92 26.40
N GLY A 58 -35.63 -20.35 25.40
CA GLY A 58 -35.70 -19.75 24.06
C GLY A 58 -37.00 -20.11 23.33
N PHE A 59 -37.60 -19.15 22.63
CA PHE A 59 -38.84 -19.34 21.86
C PHE A 59 -38.93 -18.38 20.67
N VAL A 60 -39.87 -18.63 19.76
CA VAL A 60 -40.23 -17.73 18.66
C VAL A 60 -41.61 -17.13 18.95
N THR A 61 -41.70 -15.80 18.89
CA THR A 61 -42.95 -15.04 19.07
C THR A 61 -43.90 -15.23 17.88
N THR A 62 -45.17 -14.86 18.03
CA THR A 62 -46.17 -14.92 16.94
C THR A 62 -45.88 -13.97 15.77
N ASP A 63 -45.12 -12.89 15.98
CA ASP A 63 -44.57 -12.03 14.92
C ASP A 63 -43.27 -12.58 14.31
N THR A 64 -42.99 -13.87 14.50
CA THR A 64 -41.87 -14.66 13.93
C THR A 64 -40.47 -14.20 14.35
N LYS A 65 -40.34 -13.58 15.53
CA LYS A 65 -39.04 -13.13 16.05
C LYS A 65 -38.49 -14.14 17.06
N ALA A 66 -37.22 -14.50 16.90
CA ALA A 66 -36.53 -15.37 17.85
C ALA A 66 -36.18 -14.60 19.13
N VAL A 67 -36.57 -15.15 20.28
CA VAL A 67 -36.24 -14.68 21.62
C VAL A 67 -35.35 -15.73 22.27
N PHE A 68 -34.06 -15.40 22.45
CA PHE A 68 -33.15 -16.28 23.18
C PHE A 68 -33.58 -16.43 24.64
N GLY A 69 -33.37 -17.63 25.19
CA GLY A 69 -33.58 -17.89 26.62
C GLY A 69 -32.64 -17.02 27.46
N GLY A 70 -33.12 -16.54 28.61
CA GLY A 70 -32.41 -15.51 29.34
C GLY A 70 -32.93 -15.25 30.74
N THR A 71 -32.35 -14.21 31.36
CA THR A 71 -32.70 -13.73 32.69
C THR A 71 -32.75 -12.20 32.69
N LYS A 72 -33.72 -11.61 33.37
CA LYS A 72 -33.89 -10.16 33.54
C LYS A 72 -34.15 -9.83 35.00
N THR A 73 -33.35 -8.92 35.55
CA THR A 73 -33.43 -8.50 36.94
C THR A 73 -33.93 -7.06 37.04
N LEU A 74 -34.90 -6.82 37.91
CA LEU A 74 -35.57 -5.54 38.13
C LEU A 74 -35.46 -5.17 39.60
N GLN A 75 -35.25 -3.89 39.91
CA GLN A 75 -35.42 -3.40 41.27
C GLN A 75 -36.89 -3.03 41.51
N LEU A 76 -37.47 -3.57 42.56
CA LEU A 76 -38.80 -3.26 43.05
C LEU A 76 -38.64 -2.22 44.15
N ALA A 77 -39.09 -0.99 43.90
CA ALA A 77 -39.06 0.10 44.87
C ALA A 77 -40.49 0.59 45.09
N ASN A 78 -40.93 0.64 46.35
CA ASN A 78 -42.28 1.06 46.73
C ASN A 78 -43.39 0.37 45.90
N GLY A 79 -43.27 -0.94 45.72
CA GLY A 79 -44.24 -1.80 45.03
C GLY A 79 -44.30 -1.65 43.51
N ALA A 80 -43.60 -0.69 42.91
CA ALA A 80 -43.71 -0.40 41.49
C ALA A 80 -43.05 -1.48 40.61
N LEU A 81 -43.85 -2.36 40.03
CA LEU A 81 -43.42 -3.33 39.03
C LEU A 81 -43.77 -2.82 37.63
N ALA A 82 -42.77 -2.72 36.74
CA ALA A 82 -42.97 -2.43 35.32
C ALA A 82 -41.87 -3.10 34.49
N VAL A 83 -42.24 -3.97 33.56
CA VAL A 83 -41.28 -4.69 32.70
C VAL A 83 -41.84 -5.00 31.32
N ALA A 84 -41.11 -4.63 30.28
CA ALA A 84 -41.34 -5.08 28.92
C ALA A 84 -40.77 -6.50 28.71
N LEU A 85 -41.60 -7.43 28.25
CA LEU A 85 -41.29 -8.83 27.91
C LEU A 85 -41.83 -9.16 26.51
N ALA A 86 -41.28 -10.17 25.84
CA ALA A 86 -41.78 -10.60 24.54
C ALA A 86 -43.02 -11.51 24.70
N PRO A 87 -44.06 -11.43 23.83
CA PRO A 87 -45.23 -12.29 23.92
C PRO A 87 -44.91 -13.76 23.68
N ASN A 88 -45.13 -14.63 24.67
CA ASN A 88 -44.96 -16.08 24.55
C ASN A 88 -46.29 -16.84 24.38
N SER A 89 -47.44 -16.18 24.58
CA SER A 89 -48.75 -16.75 24.22
C SER A 89 -48.83 -17.00 22.71
N GLY A 90 -49.09 -18.25 22.30
CA GLY A 90 -49.03 -18.67 20.90
C GLY A 90 -47.61 -18.77 20.31
N GLY A 91 -46.57 -18.59 21.12
CA GLY A 91 -45.18 -18.76 20.70
C GLY A 91 -44.83 -20.22 20.43
N THR A 92 -43.74 -20.45 19.69
CA THR A 92 -43.20 -21.78 19.37
C THR A 92 -41.88 -22.01 20.11
N PRO A 93 -41.71 -23.09 20.91
CA PRO A 93 -42.69 -24.16 21.18
C PRO A 93 -43.91 -23.70 21.99
N SER A 94 -45.06 -24.31 21.70
CA SER A 94 -46.28 -24.12 22.48
C SER A 94 -46.06 -24.51 23.95
N GLY A 95 -46.69 -23.79 24.88
CA GLY A 95 -46.50 -23.97 26.32
C GLY A 95 -45.32 -23.20 26.94
N THR A 96 -44.59 -22.40 26.15
CA THR A 96 -43.54 -21.53 26.69
C THR A 96 -44.09 -20.53 27.72
N SER A 97 -43.39 -20.39 28.85
CA SER A 97 -43.74 -19.47 29.93
C SER A 97 -42.52 -18.72 30.48
N TYR A 98 -42.76 -17.58 31.14
CA TYR A 98 -41.76 -16.88 31.96
C TYR A 98 -41.88 -17.36 33.41
N GLN A 99 -40.76 -17.61 34.08
CA GLN A 99 -40.72 -17.87 35.53
C GLN A 99 -40.24 -16.63 36.26
N VAL A 100 -41.00 -16.17 37.26
CA VAL A 100 -40.77 -14.90 37.97
C VAL A 100 -40.58 -15.16 39.45
N LYS A 101 -39.46 -14.69 40.01
CA LYS A 101 -39.12 -14.81 41.43
C LYS A 101 -38.94 -13.42 42.04
N TYR A 102 -39.71 -13.12 43.08
CA TYR A 102 -39.59 -11.89 43.86
C TYR A 102 -38.73 -12.15 45.07
N PHE A 103 -37.63 -11.43 45.24
CA PHE A 103 -36.73 -11.51 46.39
C PHE A 103 -36.88 -10.28 47.27
N GLN A 104 -37.11 -10.47 48.57
CA GLN A 104 -37.06 -9.39 49.57
C GLN A 104 -35.76 -9.44 50.37
N SER A 105 -35.39 -8.33 51.02
CA SER A 105 -34.28 -8.35 51.99
C SER A 105 -34.64 -9.28 53.15
N GLY A 106 -33.88 -10.36 53.30
CA GLY A 106 -34.18 -11.48 54.21
C GLY A 106 -34.35 -12.84 53.53
N GLY A 107 -34.31 -12.92 52.20
CA GLY A 107 -34.23 -14.20 51.46
C GLY A 107 -35.55 -14.94 51.25
N VAL A 108 -36.67 -14.41 51.77
CA VAL A 108 -38.01 -14.87 51.41
C VAL A 108 -38.25 -14.56 49.93
N PHE A 109 -38.70 -15.58 49.17
CA PHE A 109 -39.13 -15.41 47.79
C PHE A 109 -40.53 -15.95 47.52
N PHE A 110 -41.20 -15.31 46.57
CA PHE A 110 -42.44 -15.77 45.96
C PHE A 110 -42.15 -16.08 44.48
N GLU A 111 -42.62 -17.21 43.98
CA GLU A 111 -42.40 -17.67 42.60
C GLU A 111 -43.73 -17.86 41.88
N GLU A 112 -43.76 -17.46 40.61
CA GLU A 112 -44.92 -17.59 39.75
C GLU A 112 -44.59 -17.69 38.28
N THR A 113 -45.50 -18.28 37.51
CA THR A 113 -45.37 -18.46 36.07
C THR A 113 -46.24 -17.43 35.33
N TRP A 114 -45.68 -16.76 34.32
CA TRP A 114 -46.41 -15.84 33.45
C TRP A 114 -46.48 -16.36 32.01
N VAL A 115 -47.67 -16.28 31.42
CA VAL A 115 -47.88 -16.30 29.98
C VAL A 115 -48.22 -14.87 29.56
N VAL A 116 -47.31 -14.24 28.82
CA VAL A 116 -47.41 -12.87 28.34
C VAL A 116 -48.11 -12.89 26.98
N PRO A 117 -49.34 -12.37 26.85
CA PRO A 117 -50.02 -12.24 25.57
C PRO A 117 -49.45 -11.06 24.78
N THR A 118 -49.78 -10.97 23.50
CA THR A 118 -49.60 -9.71 22.75
C THR A 118 -50.49 -8.63 23.37
N SER A 119 -49.90 -7.50 23.74
CA SER A 119 -50.61 -6.21 23.86
C SER A 119 -50.28 -5.33 22.65
N SER A 120 -51.07 -4.28 22.43
CA SER A 120 -50.91 -3.37 21.30
C SER A 120 -50.49 -1.98 21.82
N PRO A 121 -49.27 -1.83 22.36
CA PRO A 121 -48.80 -0.56 22.86
C PRO A 121 -48.73 0.46 21.72
N VAL A 122 -49.12 1.70 22.02
CA VAL A 122 -49.05 2.84 21.10
C VAL A 122 -47.60 3.00 20.65
N ALA A 123 -47.35 3.12 19.34
CA ALA A 123 -45.99 3.25 18.82
C ALA A 123 -45.33 4.56 19.25
N SER A 124 -43.99 4.59 19.36
CA SER A 124 -43.28 5.86 19.51
C SER A 124 -43.46 6.73 18.25
N PRO A 125 -43.68 8.04 18.37
CA PRO A 125 -43.79 8.93 17.21
C PRO A 125 -42.56 8.91 16.30
N GLY A 126 -42.76 9.26 15.03
CA GLY A 126 -41.66 9.58 14.11
C GLY A 126 -40.95 10.89 14.47
N ALA A 127 -39.88 11.20 13.74
CA ALA A 127 -39.15 12.45 13.92
C ALA A 127 -40.07 13.66 13.62
N PRO A 128 -40.16 14.66 14.50
CA PRO A 128 -41.02 15.82 14.26
C PRO A 128 -40.43 16.72 13.15
N THR A 129 -41.26 17.45 12.42
CA THR A 129 -40.80 18.62 11.65
C THR A 129 -40.68 19.82 12.59
N VAL A 130 -39.78 20.76 12.27
CA VAL A 130 -39.51 21.95 13.09
C VAL A 130 -39.36 23.16 12.18
N ASP A 131 -40.41 23.97 12.09
CA ASP A 131 -40.42 25.18 11.28
C ASP A 131 -40.16 26.40 12.17
N ASN A 132 -39.15 27.22 11.84
CA ASN A 132 -38.88 28.46 12.57
C ASN A 132 -39.81 29.56 12.05
N ILE A 133 -40.75 30.01 12.89
CA ILE A 133 -41.67 31.11 12.59
C ILE A 133 -41.13 32.40 13.17
N GLY A 134 -41.22 33.50 12.41
CA GLY A 134 -40.68 34.80 12.77
C GLY A 134 -39.28 35.06 12.22
N ALA A 135 -38.46 35.83 12.94
CA ALA A 135 -37.11 36.18 12.51
C ALA A 135 -36.13 34.99 12.67
N THR A 136 -35.40 34.67 11.61
CA THR A 136 -34.35 33.63 11.61
C THR A 136 -33.24 33.97 12.60
N GLY A 137 -32.72 32.93 13.27
CA GLY A 137 -31.60 33.03 14.20
C GLY A 137 -30.52 31.98 13.92
N SER A 138 -29.73 31.67 14.94
CA SER A 138 -28.61 30.70 14.89
C SER A 138 -28.58 29.74 16.09
N THR A 139 -29.66 29.70 16.88
CA THR A 139 -29.74 28.86 18.08
C THR A 139 -30.21 27.45 17.71
N THR A 140 -29.50 26.45 18.23
CA THR A 140 -29.85 25.04 18.00
C THR A 140 -30.88 24.57 19.02
N TYR A 141 -31.99 24.03 18.52
CA TYR A 141 -33.01 23.35 19.32
C TYR A 141 -33.32 21.99 18.69
N CYS A 142 -33.10 20.93 19.46
CA CYS A 142 -33.41 19.55 19.09
C CYS A 142 -34.64 19.08 19.86
N TYR A 143 -35.56 18.44 19.15
CA TYR A 143 -36.87 18.03 19.64
C TYR A 143 -37.06 16.52 19.57
N TRP A 144 -37.87 16.00 20.49
CA TRP A 144 -38.38 14.63 20.52
C TRP A 144 -39.86 14.68 20.91
N VAL A 145 -40.62 13.68 20.46
CA VAL A 145 -42.03 13.52 20.82
C VAL A 145 -42.23 12.12 21.40
N SER A 146 -42.96 12.01 22.51
CA SER A 146 -43.57 10.75 22.96
C SER A 146 -45.08 10.82 22.77
N ALA A 147 -45.72 9.68 22.54
CA ALA A 147 -47.17 9.57 22.57
C ALA A 147 -47.64 9.19 23.97
N THR A 148 -48.81 9.66 24.36
CA THR A 148 -49.50 9.30 25.60
C THR A 148 -50.89 8.73 25.29
N ASN A 149 -51.38 7.90 26.20
CA ASN A 149 -52.80 7.56 26.28
C ASN A 149 -53.24 7.50 27.75
N ALA A 150 -54.48 7.02 28.00
CA ALA A 150 -55.01 6.91 29.36
C ALA A 150 -54.18 6.04 30.32
N ASN A 151 -53.35 5.13 29.81
CA ASN A 151 -52.59 4.15 30.62
C ASN A 151 -51.14 4.58 30.89
N GLY A 152 -50.56 5.41 30.02
CA GLY A 152 -49.16 5.80 30.13
C GLY A 152 -48.59 6.52 28.91
N GLU A 153 -47.29 6.37 28.71
CA GLU A 153 -46.48 7.10 27.74
C GLU A 153 -45.47 6.17 27.04
N THR A 154 -45.15 6.49 25.78
CA THR A 154 -44.14 5.77 24.98
C THR A 154 -42.72 6.18 25.34
N GLN A 155 -41.72 5.43 24.86
CA GLN A 155 -40.37 5.99 24.73
C GLN A 155 -40.39 7.17 23.72
N LEU A 156 -39.36 8.02 23.77
CA LEU A 156 -39.20 9.10 22.80
C LEU A 156 -39.05 8.56 21.37
N GLY A 157 -39.63 9.28 20.41
CA GLY A 157 -39.42 9.09 18.98
C GLY A 157 -38.01 9.46 18.52
N SER A 158 -37.80 9.50 17.20
CA SER A 158 -36.57 10.04 16.62
C SER A 158 -36.48 11.57 16.76
N THR A 159 -35.27 12.13 16.64
CA THR A 159 -35.02 13.55 16.87
C THR A 159 -34.99 14.37 15.58
N THR A 160 -35.38 15.64 15.69
CA THR A 160 -35.11 16.67 14.68
C THR A 160 -34.53 17.91 15.35
N CYS A 161 -33.48 18.48 14.75
CA CYS A 161 -32.86 19.71 15.21
C CYS A 161 -33.05 20.82 14.17
N THR A 162 -33.46 22.01 14.63
CA THR A 162 -33.25 23.27 13.88
C THR A 162 -32.00 23.95 14.41
N THR A 163 -31.15 24.47 13.51
CA THR A 163 -29.99 25.33 13.84
C THR A 163 -30.25 26.81 13.57
N THR A 164 -31.41 27.13 12.98
CA THR A 164 -31.84 28.48 12.56
C THR A 164 -32.86 29.09 13.52
N GLY A 165 -33.03 28.51 14.71
CA GLY A 165 -33.95 28.99 15.74
C GLY A 165 -33.54 30.34 16.31
N ASN A 166 -34.55 31.14 16.65
CA ASN A 166 -34.32 32.43 17.31
C ASN A 166 -33.79 32.21 18.75
N ALA A 167 -32.90 33.08 19.23
CA ALA A 167 -32.34 32.96 20.58
C ALA A 167 -33.38 33.21 21.69
N THR A 168 -34.47 33.90 21.37
CA THR A 168 -35.62 34.11 22.27
C THR A 168 -36.89 33.62 21.59
N LEU A 169 -37.52 32.60 22.17
CA LEU A 169 -38.80 32.07 21.70
C LEU A 169 -39.95 32.80 22.43
N ASN A 170 -41.00 33.20 21.71
CA ASN A 170 -42.16 33.94 22.21
C ASN A 170 -43.33 33.86 21.21
N GLY A 171 -44.41 34.63 21.42
CA GLY A 171 -45.57 34.64 20.53
C GLY A 171 -45.30 35.04 19.06
N THR A 172 -44.17 35.71 18.78
CA THR A 172 -43.81 36.21 17.43
C THR A 172 -42.70 35.38 16.78
N ASN A 173 -41.67 35.01 17.54
CA ASN A 173 -40.57 34.15 17.10
C ASN A 173 -40.67 32.81 17.82
N TYR A 174 -41.00 31.72 17.13
CA TYR A 174 -41.16 30.41 17.78
C TYR A 174 -40.84 29.25 16.84
N ASN A 175 -40.63 28.07 17.43
CA ASN A 175 -40.42 26.86 16.65
C ASN A 175 -41.74 26.08 16.61
N GLN A 176 -42.36 26.00 15.45
CA GLN A 176 -43.54 25.17 15.23
C GLN A 176 -43.07 23.72 15.08
N VAL A 177 -43.32 22.90 16.09
CA VAL A 177 -42.96 21.48 16.12
C VAL A 177 -44.18 20.67 15.76
N SER A 178 -44.13 19.86 14.70
CA SER A 178 -45.26 19.04 14.24
C SER A 178 -44.84 17.59 14.00
N TRP A 179 -45.75 16.63 14.11
CA TRP A 179 -45.48 15.21 13.89
C TRP A 179 -46.70 14.51 13.30
N THR A 180 -46.55 13.26 12.87
CA THR A 180 -47.67 12.43 12.40
C THR A 180 -48.44 11.85 13.59
N ALA A 181 -49.77 11.81 13.51
CA ALA A 181 -50.60 11.14 14.51
C ALA A 181 -50.22 9.65 14.64
N VAL A 182 -49.98 9.19 15.86
CA VAL A 182 -49.87 7.76 16.17
C VAL A 182 -51.24 7.20 16.53
N THR A 183 -51.66 6.13 15.86
CA THR A 183 -52.90 5.42 16.16
C THR A 183 -52.93 4.94 17.62
N GLY A 184 -54.00 5.25 18.35
CA GLY A 184 -54.18 4.88 19.76
C GLY A 184 -53.59 5.86 20.78
N ALA A 185 -52.85 6.88 20.35
CA ALA A 185 -52.45 7.99 21.21
C ALA A 185 -53.66 8.91 21.48
N THR A 186 -53.86 9.30 22.75
CA THR A 186 -54.81 10.36 23.13
C THR A 186 -54.12 11.69 23.44
N GLY A 187 -52.80 11.73 23.33
CA GLY A 187 -52.00 12.95 23.41
C GLY A 187 -50.51 12.68 23.16
N TYR A 188 -49.71 13.73 23.34
CA TYR A 188 -48.26 13.72 23.11
C TYR A 188 -47.56 14.65 24.10
N LYS A 189 -46.27 14.39 24.33
CA LYS A 189 -45.36 15.29 25.03
C LYS A 189 -44.18 15.63 24.16
N VAL A 190 -43.81 16.91 24.12
CA VAL A 190 -42.70 17.42 23.31
C VAL A 190 -41.54 17.81 24.22
N TYR A 191 -40.38 17.22 23.97
CA TYR A 191 -39.16 17.41 24.74
C TYR A 191 -38.13 18.16 23.90
N ARG A 192 -37.33 19.03 24.51
CA ARG A 192 -36.30 19.85 23.86
C ARG A 192 -34.98 19.82 24.60
N LYS A 193 -33.88 19.82 23.84
CA LYS A 193 -32.51 20.09 24.31
C LYS A 193 -31.76 20.98 23.30
N PRO A 194 -30.66 21.66 23.70
CA PRO A 194 -29.83 22.45 22.79
C PRO A 194 -28.84 21.60 21.95
N ASN A 195 -28.92 20.28 22.02
CA ASN A 195 -28.08 19.33 21.29
C ASN A 195 -28.88 18.04 21.03
N SER A 196 -28.39 17.21 20.11
CA SER A 196 -29.06 15.99 19.62
C SER A 196 -28.98 14.77 20.55
N THR A 197 -28.46 14.92 21.78
CA THR A 197 -28.39 13.82 22.75
C THR A 197 -29.72 13.71 23.51
N ALA A 198 -30.45 12.61 23.33
CA ALA A 198 -31.79 12.39 23.89
C ALA A 198 -31.90 12.72 25.40
N PRO A 199 -33.02 13.30 25.86
CA PRO A 199 -33.31 13.41 27.29
C PRO A 199 -33.58 12.03 27.90
N SER A 200 -33.14 11.84 29.14
CA SER A 200 -33.22 10.58 29.89
C SER A 200 -33.33 10.87 31.38
N GLY A 201 -34.10 10.07 32.13
CA GLY A 201 -34.38 10.35 33.54
C GLY A 201 -35.29 11.57 33.71
N THR A 202 -35.20 12.22 34.87
CA THR A 202 -36.02 13.41 35.21
C THR A 202 -35.21 14.69 35.03
N GLY A 203 -35.77 15.68 34.32
CA GLY A 203 -35.14 16.98 34.17
C GLY A 203 -35.98 17.99 33.39
N ASN A 204 -35.52 19.25 33.35
CA ASN A 204 -36.22 20.37 32.70
C ASN A 204 -36.07 20.30 31.18
N TYR A 205 -36.86 19.44 30.56
CA TYR A 205 -36.80 19.13 29.12
C TYR A 205 -38.15 19.32 28.41
N LEU A 206 -39.27 19.43 29.13
CA LEU A 206 -40.61 19.43 28.54
C LEU A 206 -40.99 20.83 28.02
N VAL A 207 -41.29 20.92 26.74
CA VAL A 207 -41.85 22.10 26.06
C VAL A 207 -43.33 22.24 26.42
N GLY A 208 -44.07 21.13 26.34
CA GLY A 208 -45.50 21.07 26.65
C GLY A 208 -46.09 19.69 26.34
N SER A 209 -47.37 19.53 26.70
CA SER A 209 -48.18 18.34 26.38
C SER A 209 -49.42 18.79 25.60
N THR A 210 -49.85 18.04 24.60
CA THR A 210 -50.97 18.41 23.72
C THR A 210 -51.70 17.19 23.17
N ALA A 211 -53.00 17.31 22.89
CA ALA A 211 -53.77 16.30 22.16
C ALA A 211 -53.62 16.44 20.63
N SER A 212 -53.23 17.64 20.15
CA SER A 212 -52.94 17.91 18.75
C SER A 212 -51.59 17.33 18.32
N THR A 213 -51.38 17.20 17.01
CA THR A 213 -50.11 16.71 16.43
C THR A 213 -49.09 17.81 16.15
N SER A 214 -49.23 18.95 16.82
CA SER A 214 -48.27 20.05 16.76
C SER A 214 -48.30 20.91 18.02
N ILE A 215 -47.18 21.57 18.31
CA ILE A 215 -47.05 22.57 19.37
C ILE A 215 -46.18 23.75 18.89
N SER A 216 -46.60 24.96 19.21
CA SER A 216 -45.77 26.16 19.03
C SER A 216 -44.85 26.29 20.24
N ASP A 217 -43.57 26.02 20.08
CA ASP A 217 -42.59 26.20 21.15
C ASP A 217 -42.20 27.67 21.27
N GLN A 218 -42.90 28.35 22.18
CA GLN A 218 -42.72 29.76 22.55
C GLN A 218 -41.93 29.89 23.87
N SER A 219 -41.28 28.82 24.34
CA SER A 219 -40.85 28.68 25.73
C SER A 219 -39.35 28.91 25.93
N ASN A 220 -38.95 30.00 26.58
CA ASN A 220 -37.53 30.22 26.93
C ASN A 220 -37.04 29.33 28.09
N SER A 221 -37.94 28.84 28.92
CA SER A 221 -37.69 27.87 29.99
C SER A 221 -38.51 26.60 29.79
N LEU A 222 -37.98 25.45 30.20
CA LEU A 222 -38.63 24.13 30.03
C LEU A 222 -39.11 23.58 31.37
N SER A 223 -40.23 22.86 31.33
CA SER A 223 -40.81 22.20 32.50
C SER A 223 -40.08 20.90 32.83
N SER A 224 -40.10 20.51 34.12
CA SER A 224 -39.55 19.23 34.57
C SER A 224 -40.44 18.07 34.10
N ALA A 225 -39.82 17.03 33.53
CA ALA A 225 -40.50 15.79 33.21
C ALA A 225 -39.54 14.60 33.31
N THR A 226 -40.09 13.44 33.67
CA THR A 226 -39.40 12.15 33.58
C THR A 226 -39.62 11.56 32.20
N VAL A 227 -38.54 11.19 31.51
CA VAL A 227 -38.61 10.45 30.24
C VAL A 227 -38.84 8.96 30.52
N PRO A 228 -39.86 8.32 29.93
CA PRO A 228 -40.10 6.89 30.12
C PRO A 228 -38.97 6.02 29.56
N ALA A 229 -38.41 5.15 30.41
CA ALA A 229 -37.41 4.17 29.99
C ALA A 229 -38.03 2.98 29.22
N LEU A 230 -39.35 2.80 29.28
CA LEU A 230 -40.14 1.74 28.63
C LEU A 230 -41.46 2.32 28.13
N ASN A 231 -42.08 1.68 27.13
CA ASN A 231 -43.42 2.03 26.68
C ASN A 231 -44.49 1.50 27.65
N THR A 232 -45.38 2.37 28.13
CA THR A 232 -46.35 2.06 29.20
C THR A 232 -47.82 2.26 28.78
N THR A 233 -48.09 2.36 27.47
CA THR A 233 -49.40 2.74 26.92
C THR A 233 -50.43 1.60 26.82
N ASP A 234 -50.03 0.33 26.83
CA ASP A 234 -50.96 -0.80 26.93
C ASP A 234 -50.37 -1.91 27.82
N PRO A 235 -50.37 -1.71 29.15
CA PRO A 235 -49.79 -2.66 30.08
C PRO A 235 -50.77 -3.79 30.43
N ARG A 236 -50.26 -5.01 30.57
CA ARG A 236 -50.96 -6.13 31.20
C ARG A 236 -50.76 -6.10 32.71
N THR A 237 -51.82 -6.29 33.48
CA THR A 237 -51.73 -6.49 34.94
C THR A 237 -51.17 -7.87 35.26
N LEU A 238 -50.70 -8.09 36.48
CA LEU A 238 -50.26 -9.41 36.93
C LEU A 238 -51.39 -10.44 36.85
N SER A 239 -52.61 -10.05 37.18
CA SER A 239 -53.81 -10.91 37.04
C SER A 239 -54.13 -11.35 35.60
N GLN A 240 -53.57 -10.67 34.59
CA GLN A 240 -53.76 -11.00 33.17
C GLN A 240 -52.63 -11.87 32.59
N VAL A 241 -51.50 -12.01 33.29
CA VAL A 241 -50.35 -12.81 32.83
C VAL A 241 -50.03 -14.01 33.72
N ARG A 242 -50.36 -13.95 35.02
CA ARG A 242 -50.16 -15.05 35.97
C ARG A 242 -51.00 -16.27 35.57
N VAL A 243 -50.35 -17.43 35.50
CA VAL A 243 -51.01 -18.73 35.35
C VAL A 243 -50.62 -19.64 36.51
N THR A 244 -51.57 -20.42 37.03
CA THR A 244 -51.35 -21.34 38.16
C THR A 244 -50.60 -22.62 37.78
N ALA A 245 -50.52 -22.93 36.48
CA ALA A 245 -49.69 -23.99 35.92
C ALA A 245 -49.36 -23.64 34.45
N ALA A 246 -48.31 -24.25 33.89
CA ALA A 246 -48.05 -24.18 32.45
C ALA A 246 -49.21 -24.83 31.67
N PRO A 247 -49.66 -24.27 30.53
CA PRO A 247 -50.83 -24.77 29.83
C PRO A 247 -50.57 -26.16 29.22
N SER A 248 -51.39 -27.14 29.62
CA SER A 248 -51.53 -28.43 28.94
C SER A 248 -52.84 -28.47 28.15
N SER A 249 -52.91 -29.28 27.10
CA SER A 249 -53.93 -29.20 26.04
C SER A 249 -55.30 -29.81 26.39
N THR A 250 -55.79 -29.67 27.62
CA THR A 250 -57.10 -30.21 28.04
C THR A 250 -57.72 -29.32 29.11
N VAL A 251 -59.00 -28.94 28.94
CA VAL A 251 -59.73 -28.04 29.86
C VAL A 251 -60.92 -28.76 30.48
N THR A 252 -61.07 -28.66 31.80
CA THR A 252 -62.27 -29.02 32.55
C THR A 252 -62.63 -27.86 33.46
N LEU A 253 -63.89 -27.41 33.44
CA LEU A 253 -64.36 -26.28 34.26
C LEU A 253 -64.97 -26.78 35.58
N ALA A 254 -64.74 -26.05 36.66
CA ALA A 254 -65.15 -26.44 38.02
C ALA A 254 -66.39 -25.67 38.50
N ALA A 255 -67.18 -26.31 39.37
CA ALA A 255 -68.48 -25.83 39.85
C ALA A 255 -68.46 -24.51 40.66
N SER A 256 -67.29 -23.92 40.95
CA SER A 256 -67.16 -22.64 41.65
C SER A 256 -67.50 -21.42 40.78
N GLN A 257 -67.66 -21.58 39.46
CA GLN A 257 -67.91 -20.48 38.53
C GLN A 257 -69.38 -20.01 38.45
N VAL A 258 -70.26 -20.50 39.33
CA VAL A 258 -71.66 -20.03 39.45
C VAL A 258 -72.06 -19.88 40.93
N GLN A 259 -72.09 -18.65 41.45
CA GLN A 259 -72.73 -18.32 42.74
C GLN A 259 -73.41 -16.94 42.71
N GLY A 260 -74.67 -16.86 43.14
CA GLY A 260 -75.44 -15.61 43.34
C GLY A 260 -76.97 -15.77 43.23
N THR A 261 -77.72 -15.32 44.24
CA THR A 261 -79.16 -15.63 44.50
C THR A 261 -79.98 -14.36 44.81
N SER A 262 -81.31 -14.27 44.62
CA SER A 262 -82.34 -15.05 43.89
C SER A 262 -83.66 -14.24 43.88
N ILE A 263 -84.71 -14.60 43.11
CA ILE A 263 -86.03 -13.94 43.12
C ILE A 263 -87.18 -14.99 43.08
N VAL A 264 -88.29 -14.66 43.77
CA VAL A 264 -89.56 -15.39 43.94
C VAL A 264 -89.54 -16.48 45.04
N SER A 265 -90.01 -16.08 46.22
CA SER A 265 -90.57 -16.97 47.24
C SER A 265 -92.05 -17.29 46.94
N ASN A 266 -92.50 -18.46 47.41
CA ASN A 266 -93.82 -19.05 47.14
C ASN A 266 -95.02 -18.09 47.42
N PRO A 267 -95.80 -17.69 46.39
CA PRO A 267 -97.01 -16.89 46.57
C PRO A 267 -98.24 -17.76 46.84
N SER A 268 -99.05 -17.40 47.84
CA SER A 268 -100.32 -18.07 48.16
C SER A 268 -101.48 -17.75 47.20
N SER A 269 -101.19 -17.17 46.03
CA SER A 269 -102.14 -16.84 44.97
C SER A 269 -101.45 -16.83 43.60
N THR A 270 -102.22 -17.02 42.53
CA THR A 270 -101.69 -17.05 41.15
C THR A 270 -101.09 -15.69 40.75
N GLN A 271 -99.79 -15.66 40.45
CA GLN A 271 -99.11 -14.51 39.86
C GLN A 271 -99.08 -14.66 38.33
N THR A 272 -99.64 -13.69 37.61
CA THR A 272 -99.58 -13.66 36.14
C THR A 272 -98.38 -12.86 35.68
N ILE A 273 -97.45 -13.48 34.95
CA ILE A 273 -96.35 -12.79 34.27
C ILE A 273 -96.89 -12.28 32.93
N ASN A 274 -97.34 -11.03 32.91
CA ASN A 274 -97.78 -10.37 31.70
C ASN A 274 -96.58 -10.08 30.79
N ALA A 275 -96.49 -10.80 29.67
CA ALA A 275 -95.64 -10.39 28.55
C ALA A 275 -96.11 -9.04 27.98
N PRO A 276 -95.23 -8.22 27.37
CA PRO A 276 -95.62 -6.96 26.74
C PRO A 276 -96.74 -7.17 25.71
N PRO A 277 -97.76 -6.29 25.64
CA PRO A 277 -98.99 -6.56 24.92
C PRO A 277 -98.77 -6.68 23.40
N LYS A 278 -98.78 -7.91 22.90
CA LYS A 278 -98.80 -8.26 21.48
C LYS A 278 -99.92 -9.27 21.25
N ALA A 279 -100.76 -9.02 20.24
CA ALA A 279 -101.90 -9.89 19.94
C ALA A 279 -101.46 -11.34 19.65
N GLY A 280 -102.17 -12.31 20.24
CA GLY A 280 -101.88 -13.74 20.11
C GLY A 280 -100.90 -14.31 21.16
N VAL A 281 -100.36 -13.51 22.08
CA VAL A 281 -99.54 -14.01 23.20
C VAL A 281 -100.44 -14.39 24.37
N ILE A 282 -100.29 -15.62 24.86
CA ILE A 282 -100.96 -16.13 26.06
C ILE A 282 -100.03 -15.87 27.26
N PRO A 283 -100.45 -15.11 28.29
CA PRO A 283 -99.66 -14.94 29.52
C PRO A 283 -99.32 -16.27 30.21
N LEU A 284 -98.14 -16.32 30.84
CA LEU A 284 -97.78 -17.43 31.74
C LEU A 284 -98.18 -17.08 33.17
N GLN A 285 -98.76 -18.05 33.86
CA GLN A 285 -99.21 -17.97 35.24
C GLN A 285 -98.37 -18.90 36.13
N LEU A 286 -97.94 -18.37 37.27
CA LEU A 286 -97.31 -19.13 38.34
C LEU A 286 -98.30 -19.26 39.48
N LYS A 287 -98.64 -20.49 39.88
CA LYS A 287 -99.52 -20.77 41.01
C LYS A 287 -98.77 -21.57 42.08
N GLY A 288 -98.88 -21.12 43.33
CA GLY A 288 -98.67 -21.95 44.51
C GLY A 288 -100.03 -22.30 45.11
N ASP A 289 -100.26 -23.57 45.45
CA ASP A 289 -101.45 -23.99 46.19
C ASP A 289 -101.11 -24.22 47.66
N ALA A 290 -101.75 -23.46 48.55
CA ALA A 290 -101.41 -23.47 49.97
C ALA A 290 -102.07 -24.61 50.77
N ASN A 291 -103.02 -25.35 50.18
CA ASN A 291 -103.87 -26.31 50.91
C ASN A 291 -103.91 -27.73 50.32
N ALA A 292 -103.04 -28.05 49.34
CA ALA A 292 -102.86 -29.42 48.86
C ALA A 292 -101.38 -29.80 48.90
N GLY A 293 -101.05 -30.95 49.51
CA GLY A 293 -99.68 -31.42 49.71
C GLY A 293 -99.00 -32.00 48.46
N ALA A 294 -99.14 -31.35 47.30
CA ALA A 294 -98.45 -31.66 46.05
C ALA A 294 -98.36 -30.39 45.19
N ASN A 295 -97.24 -30.23 44.46
CA ASN A 295 -96.97 -29.15 43.50
C ASN A 295 -96.66 -27.77 44.13
N VAL A 296 -95.42 -27.61 44.62
CA VAL A 296 -94.95 -26.38 45.30
C VAL A 296 -94.78 -25.17 44.35
N LEU A 297 -94.62 -25.42 43.05
CA LEU A 297 -94.58 -24.39 42.00
C LEU A 297 -95.14 -24.97 40.69
N GLU A 298 -96.22 -24.38 40.21
CA GLU A 298 -96.89 -24.75 38.97
C GLU A 298 -96.75 -23.63 37.92
N ILE A 299 -96.39 -23.99 36.68
CA ILE A 299 -96.23 -23.06 35.54
C ILE A 299 -97.23 -23.41 34.45
N TYR A 300 -98.18 -22.51 34.21
CA TYR A 300 -99.31 -22.68 33.30
C TYR A 300 -99.33 -21.57 32.24
N ASP A 301 -99.90 -21.85 31.07
CA ASP A 301 -100.46 -20.77 30.26
C ASP A 301 -101.83 -20.34 30.81
N SER A 302 -102.28 -19.12 30.50
CA SER A 302 -103.53 -18.58 31.04
C SER A 302 -104.79 -18.98 30.25
N GLN A 303 -104.77 -20.06 29.47
CA GLN A 303 -105.98 -20.58 28.79
C GLN A 303 -106.79 -21.51 29.71
N ALA A 304 -108.07 -21.70 29.36
CA ALA A 304 -108.98 -22.57 30.09
C ALA A 304 -109.61 -23.61 29.13
N PRO A 305 -109.22 -24.90 29.21
CA PRO A 305 -108.11 -25.46 29.99
C PRO A 305 -106.73 -25.04 29.42
N PRO A 306 -105.66 -25.01 30.25
CA PRO A 306 -104.33 -24.61 29.80
C PRO A 306 -103.73 -25.64 28.82
N ALA A 307 -103.02 -25.17 27.79
CA ALA A 307 -102.40 -26.04 26.78
C ALA A 307 -101.00 -26.52 27.22
N LEU A 308 -100.26 -25.68 27.94
CA LEU A 308 -99.05 -25.97 28.68
C LEU A 308 -99.38 -26.03 30.18
N GLN A 309 -99.15 -27.19 30.79
CA GLN A 309 -99.27 -27.39 32.23
C GLN A 309 -98.04 -28.14 32.74
N SER A 310 -97.18 -27.48 33.53
CA SER A 310 -95.92 -28.07 34.00
C SER A 310 -95.67 -27.78 35.48
N TRP A 311 -95.13 -28.76 36.22
CA TRP A 311 -94.88 -28.65 37.66
C TRP A 311 -93.73 -29.57 38.08
N PHE A 312 -93.18 -29.35 39.27
CA PHE A 312 -92.34 -30.33 39.95
C PHE A 312 -93.20 -31.17 40.89
N ASP A 313 -93.10 -32.50 40.77
CA ASP A 313 -93.76 -33.41 41.70
C ASP A 313 -93.03 -33.50 43.06
N LEU A 314 -93.60 -34.28 43.99
CA LEU A 314 -93.07 -34.44 45.36
C LEU A 314 -91.67 -35.08 45.43
N ASN A 315 -91.18 -35.67 44.34
CA ASN A 315 -89.83 -36.23 44.24
C ASN A 315 -88.85 -35.28 43.51
N GLY A 316 -89.32 -34.10 43.09
CA GLY A 316 -88.52 -33.12 42.35
C GLY A 316 -88.36 -33.42 40.86
N ALA A 317 -89.14 -34.35 40.29
CA ALA A 317 -89.13 -34.57 38.85
C ALA A 317 -89.99 -33.51 38.12
N PHE A 318 -89.49 -32.99 37.00
CA PHE A 318 -90.20 -32.02 36.18
C PHE A 318 -91.22 -32.74 35.29
N GLN A 319 -92.50 -32.47 35.51
CA GLN A 319 -93.63 -33.05 34.78
C GLN A 319 -94.22 -32.03 33.81
N THR A 320 -94.64 -32.47 32.63
CA THR A 320 -95.38 -31.66 31.65
C THR A 320 -96.59 -32.45 31.14
N SER A 321 -97.77 -31.85 31.10
CA SER A 321 -99.04 -32.57 30.85
C SER A 321 -99.20 -33.20 29.46
N LYS A 322 -98.31 -32.89 28.50
CA LYS A 322 -98.22 -33.53 27.17
C LYS A 322 -96.76 -33.68 26.73
N ALA A 323 -96.46 -34.76 26.01
CA ALA A 323 -95.15 -35.01 25.41
C ALA A 323 -95.00 -34.25 24.06
N PRO A 324 -93.79 -33.78 23.71
CA PRO A 324 -93.54 -33.11 22.43
C PRO A 324 -93.50 -34.09 21.25
N THR A 325 -94.11 -33.72 20.13
CA THR A 325 -94.11 -34.50 18.87
C THR A 325 -93.34 -33.79 17.76
N PHE A 326 -92.50 -34.54 17.03
CA PHE A 326 -91.73 -34.04 15.88
C PHE A 326 -92.44 -34.43 14.57
N SER A 327 -93.00 -33.46 13.84
CA SER A 327 -94.05 -33.72 12.84
C SER A 327 -93.67 -33.60 11.36
N THR A 328 -92.38 -33.52 11.00
CA THR A 328 -91.92 -33.23 9.61
C THR A 328 -90.74 -34.08 9.09
N LEU A 329 -90.59 -35.32 9.57
CA LEU A 329 -89.62 -36.28 9.00
C LEU A 329 -90.21 -37.00 7.78
N THR A 330 -89.41 -37.24 6.74
CA THR A 330 -89.78 -38.00 5.54
C THR A 330 -88.96 -39.30 5.44
N SER A 331 -89.39 -40.28 4.64
CA SER A 331 -88.57 -41.48 4.40
C SER A 331 -87.19 -41.09 3.87
N GLY A 332 -86.14 -41.76 4.34
CA GLY A 332 -84.75 -41.40 4.04
C GLY A 332 -84.13 -40.25 4.86
N SER A 333 -84.87 -39.59 5.75
CA SER A 333 -84.31 -38.58 6.68
C SER A 333 -83.21 -39.17 7.57
N LEU A 334 -81.99 -38.62 7.51
CA LEU A 334 -80.92 -38.95 8.45
C LEU A 334 -80.82 -37.89 9.55
N LEU A 335 -80.97 -38.31 10.80
CA LEU A 335 -80.92 -37.42 11.97
C LEU A 335 -79.48 -37.25 12.48
N PHE A 336 -79.10 -36.00 12.74
CA PHE A 336 -77.83 -35.65 13.39
C PHE A 336 -77.99 -34.49 14.36
N SER A 337 -77.07 -34.34 15.32
CA SER A 337 -77.02 -33.18 16.20
C SER A 337 -76.55 -31.96 15.41
N GLY A 338 -77.46 -31.01 15.17
CA GLY A 338 -77.12 -29.70 14.63
C GLY A 338 -76.42 -28.81 15.67
N THR A 339 -75.88 -27.68 15.19
CA THR A 339 -75.21 -26.68 16.04
C THR A 339 -76.15 -26.22 17.16
N GLY A 340 -75.74 -26.43 18.41
CA GLY A 340 -76.56 -26.14 19.61
C GLY A 340 -77.30 -27.34 20.22
N GLY A 341 -77.08 -28.57 19.71
CA GLY A 341 -77.63 -29.80 20.32
C GLY A 341 -79.08 -30.11 19.94
N LEU A 342 -79.64 -29.38 18.97
CA LEU A 342 -80.94 -29.68 18.37
C LEU A 342 -80.81 -30.86 17.39
N LEU A 343 -81.78 -31.78 17.41
CA LEU A 343 -81.91 -32.80 16.35
C LEU A 343 -82.27 -32.11 15.03
N SER A 344 -81.46 -32.36 14.00
CA SER A 344 -81.56 -31.75 12.68
C SER A 344 -81.52 -32.81 11.58
N GLN A 345 -82.00 -32.45 10.39
CA GLN A 345 -81.92 -33.24 9.16
C GLN A 345 -81.55 -32.32 7.98
N ASP A 346 -80.82 -32.83 6.99
CA ASP A 346 -80.58 -32.12 5.72
C ASP A 346 -80.88 -33.03 4.54
N ASN A 347 -82.17 -33.19 4.24
CA ASN A 347 -82.62 -34.06 3.15
C ASN A 347 -82.24 -33.53 1.75
N THR A 348 -81.62 -32.34 1.65
CA THR A 348 -81.14 -31.80 0.37
C THR A 348 -79.71 -32.23 0.10
N ASN A 349 -78.87 -32.31 1.14
CA ASN A 349 -77.44 -32.59 0.99
C ASN A 349 -76.95 -33.85 1.71
N LEU A 350 -77.74 -34.52 2.55
CA LEU A 350 -77.37 -35.75 3.25
C LEU A 350 -78.61 -36.60 3.61
N PHE A 351 -78.89 -37.64 2.82
CA PHE A 351 -80.07 -38.50 3.02
C PHE A 351 -79.77 -39.97 2.74
N TRP A 352 -80.57 -40.86 3.35
CA TRP A 352 -80.57 -42.28 3.07
C TRP A 352 -81.53 -42.59 1.91
N ASP A 353 -81.02 -43.18 0.83
CA ASP A 353 -81.83 -43.61 -0.31
C ASP A 353 -82.37 -45.03 -0.05
N ASP A 354 -83.57 -45.13 0.52
CA ASP A 354 -84.29 -46.39 0.78
C ASP A 354 -84.45 -47.25 -0.49
N THR A 355 -84.44 -46.67 -1.69
CA THR A 355 -84.59 -47.42 -2.94
C THR A 355 -83.29 -48.11 -3.37
N LYS A 356 -82.13 -47.65 -2.86
CA LYS A 356 -80.81 -48.22 -3.17
C LYS A 356 -79.98 -48.60 -1.94
N ASN A 357 -80.58 -48.59 -0.74
CA ASN A 357 -79.97 -48.94 0.54
C ASN A 357 -78.61 -48.28 0.76
N GLY A 358 -78.52 -46.96 0.56
CA GLY A 358 -77.25 -46.24 0.67
C GLY A 358 -77.38 -44.78 1.08
N LEU A 359 -76.45 -44.34 1.92
CA LEU A 359 -76.28 -42.94 2.31
C LEU A 359 -75.73 -42.12 1.14
N ARG A 360 -76.32 -40.95 0.86
CA ARG A 360 -75.92 -40.03 -0.21
C ARG A 360 -75.62 -38.65 0.33
N ALA A 361 -74.68 -37.95 -0.32
CA ALA A 361 -74.41 -36.55 -0.07
C ALA A 361 -74.44 -35.70 -1.37
N GLY A 362 -75.06 -34.52 -1.31
CA GLY A 362 -75.10 -33.50 -2.37
C GLY A 362 -76.48 -33.25 -3.03
N PRO A 363 -76.75 -32.03 -3.57
CA PRO A 363 -78.04 -31.66 -4.15
C PRO A 363 -78.40 -32.46 -5.42
N PRO A 364 -79.69 -32.75 -5.70
CA PRO A 364 -80.10 -33.58 -6.83
C PRO A 364 -79.85 -33.02 -8.25
N ALA A 365 -79.34 -31.80 -8.42
CA ALA A 365 -79.39 -31.10 -9.72
C ALA A 365 -78.26 -30.08 -9.99
N THR A 366 -76.99 -30.41 -9.71
CA THR A 366 -75.85 -29.80 -10.42
C THR A 366 -74.82 -30.85 -10.82
N SER A 367 -74.40 -30.76 -12.08
CA SER A 367 -73.60 -31.75 -12.80
C SER A 367 -72.22 -32.07 -12.19
N PHE A 368 -72.07 -33.27 -11.65
CA PHE A 368 -70.86 -34.06 -11.90
C PHE A 368 -71.04 -34.76 -13.25
N THR A 369 -70.38 -34.27 -14.29
CA THR A 369 -70.51 -34.82 -15.65
C THR A 369 -69.91 -36.22 -15.75
N SER A 370 -70.73 -37.16 -16.24
CA SER A 370 -70.36 -38.43 -16.91
C SER A 370 -68.93 -38.97 -16.67
N GLY A 371 -68.74 -39.73 -15.59
CA GLY A 371 -67.52 -40.52 -15.39
C GLY A 371 -67.32 -41.04 -13.96
N SER A 372 -67.72 -40.26 -12.95
CA SER A 372 -67.42 -40.54 -11.54
C SER A 372 -68.29 -41.66 -10.95
N VAL A 373 -67.88 -42.90 -11.21
CA VAL A 373 -68.34 -44.07 -10.47
C VAL A 373 -67.56 -44.14 -9.15
N ILE A 374 -68.08 -43.53 -8.08
CA ILE A 374 -67.72 -43.99 -6.73
C ILE A 374 -68.51 -45.29 -6.49
N ARG A 375 -67.93 -46.42 -6.90
CA ARG A 375 -68.32 -47.73 -6.41
C ARG A 375 -67.32 -48.15 -5.35
N ASP A 376 -67.88 -48.51 -4.21
CA ASP A 376 -67.29 -49.41 -3.22
C ASP A 376 -65.98 -48.91 -2.58
N PHE A 377 -66.13 -48.17 -1.48
CA PHE A 377 -65.11 -48.14 -0.42
C PHE A 377 -65.07 -49.52 0.26
N VAL A 378 -64.49 -50.49 -0.44
CA VAL A 378 -64.04 -51.75 0.12
C VAL A 378 -62.53 -51.61 0.30
N ILE A 379 -62.05 -51.84 1.52
CA ILE A 379 -60.64 -52.10 1.78
C ILE A 379 -60.48 -53.63 1.83
N PRO A 380 -60.00 -54.31 0.77
CA PRO A 380 -59.65 -55.70 0.86
C PRO A 380 -58.31 -55.80 1.60
N GLN A 381 -58.31 -56.59 2.67
CA GLN A 381 -57.14 -56.96 3.45
C GLN A 381 -56.19 -57.91 2.68
N SER A 382 -55.54 -57.42 1.61
CA SER A 382 -54.25 -57.92 1.10
C SER A 382 -53.76 -57.14 -0.13
N LEU A 383 -52.43 -57.04 -0.27
CA LEU A 383 -51.64 -56.42 -1.34
C LEU A 383 -51.49 -54.89 -1.27
N SER A 384 -50.23 -54.45 -1.26
CA SER A 384 -49.76 -53.14 -0.76
C SER A 384 -49.75 -52.01 -1.80
N ASN A 385 -50.71 -51.96 -2.72
CA ASN A 385 -50.67 -51.03 -3.86
C ASN A 385 -51.82 -50.02 -3.83
N ILE A 386 -51.51 -48.72 -3.68
CA ILE A 386 -52.47 -47.62 -3.61
C ILE A 386 -52.92 -47.09 -5.00
N SER A 387 -52.72 -47.89 -6.07
CA SER A 387 -52.73 -47.46 -7.47
C SER A 387 -54.11 -47.19 -8.11
N THR A 388 -55.20 -47.18 -7.34
CA THR A 388 -56.57 -47.11 -7.87
C THR A 388 -57.18 -45.71 -7.93
N ILE A 389 -56.40 -44.66 -7.66
CA ILE A 389 -56.87 -43.25 -7.67
C ILE A 389 -56.76 -42.60 -9.08
N ASN A 390 -56.21 -43.29 -10.10
CA ASN A 390 -55.93 -42.69 -11.41
C ASN A 390 -56.54 -43.49 -12.58
N PRO A 391 -57.46 -42.92 -13.39
CA PRO A 391 -57.95 -43.56 -14.60
C PRO A 391 -56.94 -43.42 -15.76
N THR A 392 -56.62 -44.52 -16.44
CA THR A 392 -55.78 -44.56 -17.65
C THR A 392 -56.53 -44.07 -18.90
N GLY A 393 -57.12 -42.87 -18.82
CA GLY A 393 -57.88 -42.23 -19.90
C GLY A 393 -56.96 -41.57 -20.93
N THR A 394 -57.05 -42.02 -22.19
CA THR A 394 -56.21 -41.58 -23.32
C THR A 394 -56.60 -40.19 -23.86
N GLY A 395 -56.46 -39.14 -23.06
CA GLY A 395 -56.80 -37.78 -23.51
C GLY A 395 -56.23 -36.64 -22.65
N GLY A 396 -55.17 -35.99 -23.15
CA GLY A 396 -54.83 -34.59 -22.88
C GLY A 396 -54.43 -34.19 -21.45
N THR A 397 -53.13 -34.05 -21.21
CA THR A 397 -52.54 -33.18 -20.15
C THR A 397 -53.21 -33.25 -18.76
N GLY A 398 -53.08 -34.38 -18.07
CA GLY A 398 -53.53 -34.53 -16.68
C GLY A 398 -52.45 -34.14 -15.66
N ASN A 399 -52.74 -33.15 -14.81
CA ASN A 399 -51.95 -32.88 -13.60
C ASN A 399 -52.38 -33.85 -12.48
N ALA A 400 -51.56 -34.86 -12.18
CA ALA A 400 -51.89 -35.88 -11.18
C ALA A 400 -51.39 -35.52 -9.77
N LEU A 401 -52.25 -35.72 -8.76
CA LEU A 401 -52.02 -35.29 -7.37
C LEU A 401 -51.42 -36.38 -6.44
N GLY A 402 -51.15 -37.61 -6.89
CA GLY A 402 -50.51 -38.61 -6.01
C GLY A 402 -50.10 -39.96 -6.62
N ILE A 403 -48.87 -40.35 -6.24
CA ILE A 403 -48.31 -41.72 -6.11
C ILE A 403 -48.24 -42.58 -7.39
N SER A 404 -47.01 -42.71 -7.90
CA SER A 404 -46.53 -43.59 -8.99
C SER A 404 -47.24 -43.47 -10.34
N VAL A 405 -46.59 -42.77 -11.27
CA VAL A 405 -46.93 -42.81 -12.70
C VAL A 405 -45.88 -43.66 -13.42
N GLU A 406 -46.19 -44.93 -13.67
CA GLU A 406 -45.54 -45.72 -14.72
C GLU A 406 -46.22 -45.35 -16.05
N ASP A 407 -45.53 -44.59 -16.90
CA ASP A 407 -46.05 -44.17 -18.19
C ASP A 407 -45.20 -44.70 -19.34
N SER A 408 -45.82 -45.56 -20.14
CA SER A 408 -45.26 -46.19 -21.34
C SER A 408 -45.66 -45.47 -22.65
N SER A 409 -46.38 -44.36 -22.57
CA SER A 409 -46.73 -43.50 -23.69
C SER A 409 -45.71 -42.37 -23.90
N THR A 410 -45.80 -41.69 -25.05
CA THR A 410 -44.98 -40.51 -25.39
C THR A 410 -45.50 -39.19 -24.80
N ASN A 411 -46.52 -39.25 -23.94
CA ASN A 411 -47.16 -38.05 -23.39
C ASN A 411 -46.29 -37.36 -22.33
N SER A 412 -46.41 -36.04 -22.20
CA SER A 412 -45.68 -35.27 -21.18
C SER A 412 -46.48 -35.17 -19.88
N ASN A 413 -45.91 -35.64 -18.77
CA ASN A 413 -46.58 -35.69 -17.46
C ASN A 413 -45.80 -34.91 -16.39
N ASN A 414 -46.54 -34.28 -15.48
CA ASN A 414 -46.01 -33.63 -14.28
C ASN A 414 -46.65 -34.30 -13.04
N ALA A 415 -45.83 -34.91 -12.18
CA ALA A 415 -46.26 -35.56 -10.94
C ALA A 415 -46.01 -34.64 -9.73
N LEU A 416 -47.07 -34.30 -8.99
CA LEU A 416 -46.99 -33.24 -7.98
C LEU A 416 -46.40 -33.69 -6.63
N ILE A 417 -46.36 -35.00 -6.29
CA ILE A 417 -46.03 -35.47 -4.92
C ILE A 417 -45.12 -36.73 -4.85
N SER A 418 -44.91 -37.54 -5.91
CA SER A 418 -44.20 -38.84 -5.76
C SER A 418 -43.50 -39.36 -7.04
N LEU A 419 -42.94 -40.56 -6.94
CA LEU A 419 -42.18 -41.35 -7.92
C LEU A 419 -42.73 -41.28 -9.35
N MET A 420 -41.84 -41.09 -10.32
CA MET A 420 -42.14 -41.13 -11.75
C MET A 420 -41.28 -42.17 -12.47
N GLU A 421 -41.91 -43.16 -13.10
CA GLU A 421 -41.23 -44.18 -13.91
C GLU A 421 -41.59 -44.01 -15.38
N ASP A 422 -40.59 -43.75 -16.22
CA ASP A 422 -40.75 -43.56 -17.65
C ASP A 422 -40.24 -44.79 -18.42
N ARG A 423 -41.17 -45.58 -18.98
CA ARG A 423 -40.89 -46.87 -19.62
C ARG A 423 -41.58 -46.97 -20.97
N HIS A 424 -41.23 -46.09 -21.90
CA HIS A 424 -41.72 -46.14 -23.28
C HIS A 424 -40.69 -46.78 -24.23
N ALA A 425 -41.18 -47.63 -25.14
CA ALA A 425 -40.32 -48.47 -26.00
C ALA A 425 -39.84 -47.76 -27.27
N SER A 426 -40.48 -46.67 -27.69
CA SER A 426 -40.12 -45.86 -28.86
C SER A 426 -40.81 -44.49 -28.83
N GLY A 427 -40.38 -43.58 -29.71
CA GLY A 427 -40.88 -42.20 -29.78
C GLY A 427 -40.14 -41.22 -28.87
N THR A 428 -40.63 -39.99 -28.79
CA THR A 428 -40.02 -38.90 -28.00
C THR A 428 -41.04 -38.30 -27.04
N LYS A 429 -40.70 -38.27 -25.75
CA LYS A 429 -41.48 -37.68 -24.66
C LYS A 429 -40.86 -36.36 -24.22
N THR A 430 -41.59 -35.25 -24.37
CA THR A 430 -40.99 -33.91 -24.16
C THR A 430 -40.60 -33.63 -22.71
N ASN A 431 -41.41 -34.04 -21.72
CA ASN A 431 -41.14 -33.82 -20.30
C ASN A 431 -41.60 -34.98 -19.40
N ALA A 432 -40.77 -35.31 -18.42
CA ALA A 432 -41.07 -36.16 -17.28
C ALA A 432 -40.57 -35.46 -16.00
N ARG A 433 -41.49 -35.02 -15.11
CA ARG A 433 -41.14 -34.19 -13.94
C ARG A 433 -41.81 -34.70 -12.66
N ALA A 434 -41.01 -35.00 -11.64
CA ALA A 434 -41.45 -35.29 -10.27
C ALA A 434 -41.09 -34.13 -9.33
N MET A 435 -42.06 -33.62 -8.57
CA MET A 435 -41.89 -32.40 -7.76
C MET A 435 -41.39 -32.61 -6.32
N TYR A 436 -41.35 -33.83 -5.78
CA TYR A 436 -41.01 -34.07 -4.36
C TYR A 436 -40.12 -35.28 -4.07
N PHE A 437 -40.10 -36.32 -4.91
CA PHE A 437 -39.30 -37.53 -4.68
C PHE A 437 -38.45 -37.84 -5.93
N GLU A 438 -38.61 -39.02 -6.51
CA GLU A 438 -37.64 -39.65 -7.41
C GLU A 438 -38.16 -39.75 -8.85
N ALA A 439 -37.26 -39.87 -9.82
CA ALA A 439 -37.62 -40.04 -11.22
C ALA A 439 -36.67 -41.01 -11.94
N TYR A 440 -37.23 -42.03 -12.58
CA TYR A 440 -36.51 -43.11 -13.23
C TYR A 440 -36.90 -43.20 -14.71
N HIS A 441 -35.95 -43.52 -15.58
CA HIS A 441 -36.24 -43.93 -16.96
C HIS A 441 -35.60 -45.28 -17.27
N TYR A 442 -36.42 -46.22 -17.75
CA TYR A 442 -36.05 -47.61 -18.07
C TYR A 442 -36.40 -48.00 -19.52
N GLY A 443 -36.81 -47.02 -20.35
CA GLY A 443 -37.28 -47.23 -21.71
C GLY A 443 -36.17 -47.28 -22.77
N ALA A 444 -36.61 -47.43 -24.03
CA ALA A 444 -35.77 -47.34 -25.23
C ALA A 444 -36.10 -46.12 -26.11
N GLY A 445 -37.22 -45.42 -25.83
CA GLY A 445 -37.53 -44.13 -26.44
C GLY A 445 -36.76 -42.96 -25.80
N ALA A 446 -36.95 -41.75 -26.34
CA ALA A 446 -36.19 -40.56 -25.95
C ALA A 446 -36.99 -39.61 -25.05
N THR A 447 -36.34 -39.01 -24.04
CA THR A 447 -36.98 -38.14 -23.05
C THR A 447 -36.32 -36.77 -23.01
N GLY A 448 -37.03 -35.72 -23.41
CA GLY A 448 -36.47 -34.37 -23.52
C GLY A 448 -35.97 -33.80 -22.18
N THR A 449 -36.73 -33.99 -21.10
CA THR A 449 -36.33 -33.51 -19.77
C THR A 449 -36.85 -34.44 -18.69
N LEU A 450 -35.94 -35.02 -17.90
CA LEU A 450 -36.23 -35.81 -16.70
C LEU A 450 -35.76 -35.03 -15.46
N ARG A 451 -36.69 -34.68 -14.55
CA ARG A 451 -36.37 -33.90 -13.34
C ARG A 451 -37.02 -34.45 -12.07
N GLY A 452 -36.21 -34.64 -11.03
CA GLY A 452 -36.65 -34.90 -9.66
C GLY A 452 -36.30 -33.72 -8.75
N LEU A 453 -37.29 -32.92 -8.36
CA LEU A 453 -37.04 -31.68 -7.61
C LEU A 453 -36.63 -31.94 -6.13
N GLY A 454 -36.87 -33.15 -5.61
CA GLY A 454 -36.68 -33.48 -4.19
C GLY A 454 -35.58 -34.49 -3.86
N SER A 455 -35.33 -35.53 -4.68
CA SER A 455 -34.28 -36.54 -4.46
C SER A 455 -34.00 -37.37 -5.72
N TYR A 456 -33.17 -38.42 -5.56
CA TYR A 456 -32.69 -39.44 -6.51
C TYR A 456 -33.35 -39.50 -7.90
N VAL A 457 -32.52 -39.36 -8.94
CA VAL A 457 -32.92 -39.51 -10.35
C VAL A 457 -31.98 -40.52 -11.02
N GLU A 458 -32.53 -41.54 -11.69
CA GLU A 458 -31.77 -42.64 -12.31
C GLU A 458 -32.13 -42.85 -13.79
N HIS A 459 -31.13 -43.15 -14.62
CA HIS A 459 -31.31 -43.53 -16.02
C HIS A 459 -30.73 -44.92 -16.29
N SER A 460 -31.62 -45.89 -16.48
CA SER A 460 -31.34 -47.33 -16.56
C SER A 460 -32.02 -47.97 -17.78
N GLY A 461 -32.19 -47.16 -18.83
CA GLY A 461 -32.73 -47.54 -20.14
C GLY A 461 -31.76 -47.25 -21.29
N THR A 462 -32.12 -47.73 -22.49
CA THR A 462 -31.31 -47.58 -23.71
C THR A 462 -31.64 -46.30 -24.48
N GLY A 463 -32.53 -45.45 -23.94
CA GLY A 463 -33.04 -44.22 -24.53
C GLY A 463 -32.04 -43.05 -24.53
N THR A 464 -32.46 -41.90 -25.07
CA THR A 464 -31.67 -40.65 -25.01
C THR A 464 -32.40 -39.60 -24.17
N ILE A 465 -31.72 -39.05 -23.17
CA ILE A 465 -32.24 -37.97 -22.31
C ILE A 465 -31.52 -36.65 -22.63
N THR A 466 -32.27 -35.60 -23.00
CA THR A 466 -31.65 -34.31 -23.35
C THR A 466 -31.24 -33.50 -22.12
N THR A 467 -31.91 -33.64 -20.98
CA THR A 467 -31.51 -33.01 -19.72
C THR A 467 -31.94 -33.82 -18.50
N LEU A 468 -30.99 -34.09 -17.60
CA LEU A 468 -31.19 -34.79 -16.32
C LEU A 468 -30.85 -33.84 -15.16
N GLY A 469 -31.76 -33.67 -14.18
CA GLY A 469 -31.48 -32.76 -13.05
C GLY A 469 -32.29 -33.05 -11.78
N GLY A 470 -31.62 -32.91 -10.62
CA GLY A 470 -32.22 -33.12 -9.31
C GLY A 470 -31.26 -32.83 -8.15
N LEU A 471 -31.73 -32.95 -6.91
CA LEU A 471 -30.92 -32.67 -5.70
C LEU A 471 -29.74 -33.67 -5.55
N GLN A 472 -29.97 -34.91 -5.96
CA GLN A 472 -29.02 -36.02 -6.05
C GLN A 472 -29.35 -36.83 -7.31
N THR A 473 -28.35 -37.20 -8.12
CA THR A 473 -28.55 -37.92 -9.40
C THR A 473 -27.57 -39.08 -9.51
N TYR A 474 -28.04 -40.24 -9.94
CA TYR A 474 -27.25 -41.48 -10.05
C TYR A 474 -27.36 -42.05 -11.47
N LEU A 475 -26.29 -42.65 -11.98
CA LEU A 475 -26.28 -43.28 -13.31
C LEU A 475 -25.85 -44.74 -13.13
N SER A 476 -26.77 -45.67 -13.37
CA SER A 476 -26.55 -47.11 -13.13
C SER A 476 -26.95 -47.94 -14.36
N HIS A 477 -26.13 -48.92 -14.70
CA HIS A 477 -26.44 -50.09 -15.55
C HIS A 477 -25.38 -51.14 -15.13
N GLY A 478 -25.70 -52.28 -14.52
CA GLY A 478 -26.50 -53.38 -15.08
C GLY A 478 -25.54 -54.44 -15.65
N ALA A 479 -25.65 -55.74 -15.41
CA ALA A 479 -26.68 -56.54 -14.75
C ALA A 479 -26.09 -57.93 -14.34
N PHE A 480 -26.88 -58.77 -13.65
CA PHE A 480 -26.64 -60.22 -13.74
C PHE A 480 -27.26 -60.69 -15.07
N ASN A 481 -26.37 -61.02 -16.02
CA ASN A 481 -26.62 -61.40 -17.43
C ASN A 481 -26.66 -60.25 -18.46
N SER A 482 -26.00 -60.49 -19.59
CA SER A 482 -25.43 -59.48 -20.49
C SER A 482 -26.11 -59.43 -21.86
N SER A 483 -26.78 -58.32 -22.22
CA SER A 483 -27.03 -57.93 -23.64
C SER A 483 -27.86 -56.62 -23.81
N SER A 484 -27.50 -55.49 -23.20
CA SER A 484 -28.20 -54.20 -23.46
C SER A 484 -27.26 -53.05 -23.83
N THR A 485 -27.65 -52.30 -24.86
CA THR A 485 -26.93 -51.13 -25.41
C THR A 485 -27.27 -49.88 -24.59
N ALA A 486 -26.29 -49.10 -24.16
CA ALA A 486 -26.51 -47.99 -23.22
C ALA A 486 -27.17 -46.73 -23.86
N GLY A 487 -27.93 -46.00 -23.06
CA GLY A 487 -28.56 -44.72 -23.41
C GLY A 487 -27.68 -43.48 -23.16
N ASN A 488 -28.01 -42.37 -23.84
CA ASN A 488 -27.19 -41.14 -23.86
C ASN A 488 -27.80 -40.00 -23.00
N VAL A 489 -26.96 -39.17 -22.36
CA VAL A 489 -27.40 -37.98 -21.60
C VAL A 489 -26.59 -36.74 -22.02
N ALA A 490 -27.25 -35.71 -22.58
CA ALA A 490 -26.54 -34.54 -23.13
C ALA A 490 -26.04 -33.55 -22.06
N THR A 491 -26.74 -33.39 -20.93
CA THR A 491 -26.34 -32.51 -19.83
C THR A 491 -26.88 -33.00 -18.49
N MET A 492 -26.02 -33.05 -17.46
CA MET A 492 -26.39 -33.37 -16.07
C MET A 492 -26.18 -32.16 -15.15
N VAL A 493 -27.19 -31.84 -14.34
CA VAL A 493 -27.16 -30.73 -13.37
C VAL A 493 -27.65 -31.19 -11.98
N PRO A 494 -26.82 -31.88 -11.19
CA PRO A 494 -27.08 -32.11 -9.77
C PRO A 494 -26.90 -30.83 -8.95
N LEU A 495 -27.48 -30.77 -7.73
CA LEU A 495 -27.20 -29.69 -6.75
C LEU A 495 -26.25 -30.13 -5.62
N THR A 496 -26.08 -31.45 -5.41
CA THR A 496 -25.14 -32.02 -4.43
C THR A 496 -24.15 -32.94 -5.13
N VAL A 497 -22.84 -32.74 -4.87
CA VAL A 497 -21.77 -33.56 -5.46
C VAL A 497 -21.65 -34.88 -4.72
N GLY A 498 -22.14 -35.97 -5.33
CA GLY A 498 -22.12 -37.30 -4.73
C GLY A 498 -22.89 -38.33 -5.55
N GLY A 499 -22.32 -38.74 -6.69
CA GLY A 499 -22.81 -39.85 -7.50
C GLY A 499 -21.64 -40.67 -8.03
N ASP A 500 -21.64 -41.98 -7.79
CA ASP A 500 -20.69 -42.89 -8.42
C ASP A 500 -21.02 -43.03 -9.91
N PHE A 501 -19.99 -43.03 -10.75
CA PHE A 501 -20.11 -43.31 -12.18
C PHE A 501 -19.81 -44.79 -12.45
N ALA A 502 -20.86 -45.60 -12.65
CA ALA A 502 -20.73 -47.01 -12.98
C ALA A 502 -21.51 -47.36 -14.27
N GLY A 503 -20.84 -47.26 -15.42
CA GLY A 503 -21.42 -47.58 -16.72
C GLY A 503 -20.58 -47.12 -17.91
N SER A 504 -21.04 -47.42 -19.13
CA SER A 504 -20.34 -47.18 -20.41
C SER A 504 -20.93 -46.07 -21.29
N GLY A 505 -21.81 -45.22 -20.73
CA GLY A 505 -22.43 -44.09 -21.44
C GLY A 505 -21.60 -42.78 -21.37
N THR A 506 -21.89 -41.83 -22.26
CA THR A 506 -21.18 -40.53 -22.34
C THR A 506 -21.99 -39.37 -21.77
N VAL A 507 -21.32 -38.46 -21.06
CA VAL A 507 -21.84 -37.17 -20.58
C VAL A 507 -20.90 -36.06 -21.07
N THR A 508 -21.43 -35.05 -21.79
CA THR A 508 -20.62 -33.99 -22.40
C THR A 508 -20.16 -32.94 -21.38
N ASP A 509 -21.09 -32.50 -20.52
CA ASP A 509 -20.89 -31.48 -19.49
C ASP A 509 -21.49 -31.98 -18.15
N PHE A 510 -20.66 -32.02 -17.10
CA PHE A 510 -21.10 -32.23 -15.72
C PHE A 510 -20.92 -30.94 -14.92
N LYS A 511 -22.04 -30.32 -14.51
CA LYS A 511 -22.05 -29.00 -13.86
C LYS A 511 -22.79 -29.06 -12.51
N GLY A 512 -22.06 -28.89 -11.41
CA GLY A 512 -22.60 -29.03 -10.04
C GLY A 512 -23.53 -27.89 -9.57
N VAL A 513 -23.54 -26.77 -10.28
CA VAL A 513 -24.59 -25.72 -10.29
C VAL A 513 -24.47 -25.03 -11.66
N ASN A 514 -25.57 -24.86 -12.41
CA ASN A 514 -25.53 -24.27 -13.76
C ASN A 514 -26.62 -23.19 -14.00
N ILE A 515 -26.26 -22.10 -14.70
CA ILE A 515 -27.16 -21.03 -15.17
C ILE A 515 -26.73 -20.57 -16.59
N GLU A 516 -27.44 -21.02 -17.63
CA GLU A 516 -27.07 -20.84 -19.06
C GLU A 516 -28.28 -20.75 -20.03
N PRO A 517 -28.14 -20.02 -21.17
CA PRO A 517 -28.86 -20.24 -22.43
C PRO A 517 -27.99 -20.97 -23.51
N VAL A 518 -28.61 -21.48 -24.59
CA VAL A 518 -28.22 -22.74 -25.30
C VAL A 518 -27.79 -22.59 -26.79
N THR A 519 -26.81 -23.37 -27.29
CA THR A 519 -26.81 -24.22 -28.53
C THR A 519 -25.49 -24.97 -28.81
N ASP A 520 -25.47 -25.89 -29.79
CA ASP A 520 -24.87 -27.25 -29.74
C ASP A 520 -23.74 -27.58 -30.77
N SER A 521 -22.91 -28.62 -30.50
CA SER A 521 -22.66 -29.80 -31.39
C SER A 521 -21.35 -30.58 -31.11
N GLY A 522 -21.42 -31.94 -31.03
CA GLY A 522 -20.46 -32.74 -31.82
C GLY A 522 -19.57 -33.89 -31.26
N GLY A 523 -19.77 -34.45 -30.06
CA GLY A 523 -19.39 -35.85 -29.71
C GLY A 523 -17.92 -36.31 -29.62
N THR A 524 -17.66 -37.31 -28.76
CA THR A 524 -16.70 -38.42 -29.04
C THR A 524 -16.85 -39.59 -28.07
N GLY A 525 -16.61 -39.49 -26.75
CA GLY A 525 -16.10 -38.35 -25.99
C GLY A 525 -15.50 -38.77 -24.63
N SER A 526 -14.68 -37.90 -24.05
CA SER A 526 -14.00 -38.03 -22.75
C SER A 526 -14.44 -36.90 -21.79
N LEU A 527 -14.15 -37.02 -20.49
CA LEU A 527 -14.34 -35.90 -19.57
C LEU A 527 -13.33 -34.78 -19.90
N THR A 528 -13.79 -33.75 -20.64
CA THR A 528 -12.91 -32.70 -21.19
C THR A 528 -12.73 -31.54 -20.22
N ASN A 529 -13.79 -31.13 -19.52
CA ASN A 529 -13.75 -30.09 -18.49
C ASN A 529 -14.68 -30.48 -17.32
N LEU A 530 -14.27 -30.16 -16.09
CA LEU A 530 -15.06 -30.38 -14.88
C LEU A 530 -15.22 -29.04 -14.13
N TYR A 531 -16.46 -28.57 -13.95
CA TYR A 531 -16.75 -27.27 -13.35
C TYR A 531 -17.55 -27.42 -12.04
N GLY A 532 -16.93 -27.07 -10.91
CA GLY A 532 -17.60 -27.08 -9.60
C GLY A 532 -18.68 -26.00 -9.46
N LEU A 533 -18.48 -24.84 -10.09
CA LEU A 533 -19.46 -23.76 -10.19
C LEU A 533 -19.25 -23.05 -11.54
N PHE A 534 -20.25 -23.12 -12.43
CA PHE A 534 -20.22 -22.45 -13.73
C PHE A 534 -21.25 -21.32 -13.78
N ILE A 535 -20.79 -20.10 -14.02
CA ILE A 535 -21.65 -18.90 -14.07
C ILE A 535 -21.49 -18.25 -15.44
N GLY A 536 -22.55 -18.30 -16.26
CA GLY A 536 -22.56 -17.67 -17.58
C GLY A 536 -22.40 -16.14 -17.53
N ASN A 537 -22.08 -15.55 -18.68
CA ASN A 537 -21.84 -14.10 -18.81
C ASN A 537 -23.02 -13.26 -18.31
N GLN A 538 -22.82 -12.52 -17.23
CA GLN A 538 -23.80 -11.59 -16.66
C GLN A 538 -23.73 -10.26 -17.41
N SER A 539 -24.66 -10.00 -18.35
CA SER A 539 -24.56 -8.90 -19.33
C SER A 539 -25.68 -7.85 -19.25
N THR A 540 -26.77 -8.09 -18.51
CA THR A 540 -28.01 -7.31 -18.61
C THR A 540 -28.27 -6.31 -17.48
N GLY A 541 -27.45 -6.26 -16.44
CA GLY A 541 -27.57 -5.30 -15.33
C GLY A 541 -26.54 -4.15 -15.39
N THR A 542 -26.87 -3.03 -14.73
CA THR A 542 -25.96 -1.87 -14.56
C THR A 542 -24.74 -2.20 -13.68
N ASN A 543 -24.87 -3.20 -12.80
CA ASN A 543 -23.76 -3.78 -12.06
C ASN A 543 -23.89 -5.31 -12.11
N ASN A 544 -23.00 -5.97 -12.84
CA ASN A 544 -23.01 -7.41 -13.04
C ASN A 544 -21.92 -8.07 -12.18
N TRP A 545 -22.32 -9.03 -11.34
CA TRP A 545 -21.41 -9.80 -10.50
C TRP A 545 -21.66 -11.29 -10.73
N ALA A 546 -20.64 -12.03 -11.16
CA ALA A 546 -20.72 -13.49 -11.20
C ALA A 546 -20.79 -14.07 -9.77
N ILE A 547 -19.96 -13.55 -8.86
CA ILE A 547 -19.94 -13.90 -7.44
C ILE A 547 -19.87 -12.60 -6.63
N LYS A 548 -20.77 -12.44 -5.64
CA LYS A 548 -20.81 -11.27 -4.75
C LYS A 548 -21.03 -11.70 -3.31
N THR A 549 -20.06 -11.43 -2.44
CA THR A 549 -20.24 -11.50 -0.99
C THR A 549 -20.66 -10.13 -0.44
N GLY A 550 -21.12 -10.12 0.83
CA GLY A 550 -21.35 -8.89 1.59
C GLY A 550 -20.03 -8.28 2.09
N THR A 551 -19.88 -8.17 3.42
CA THR A 551 -18.61 -7.75 4.06
C THR A 551 -17.61 -8.90 4.24
N GLY A 552 -18.01 -10.15 3.92
CA GLY A 552 -17.18 -11.34 4.07
C GLY A 552 -16.11 -11.49 2.99
N LYS A 553 -14.92 -11.96 3.38
CA LYS A 553 -13.81 -12.29 2.48
C LYS A 553 -14.14 -13.53 1.65
N VAL A 554 -13.62 -13.58 0.43
CA VAL A 554 -13.59 -14.79 -0.42
C VAL A 554 -12.18 -15.38 -0.37
N GLN A 555 -12.09 -16.71 -0.26
CA GLN A 555 -10.84 -17.45 -0.39
C GLN A 555 -11.01 -18.52 -1.47
N PHE A 556 -10.07 -18.58 -2.40
CA PHE A 556 -9.93 -19.71 -3.33
C PHE A 556 -8.82 -20.62 -2.79
N GLY A 557 -9.02 -21.94 -2.82
CA GLY A 557 -8.06 -22.92 -2.28
C GLY A 557 -6.83 -23.14 -3.18
N ASP A 558 -7.01 -22.92 -4.49
CA ASP A 558 -6.04 -23.18 -5.54
C ASP A 558 -5.78 -21.92 -6.40
N ALA A 559 -5.05 -22.07 -7.50
CA ALA A 559 -4.70 -20.97 -8.41
C ALA A 559 -5.92 -20.26 -9.01
N LEU A 560 -5.93 -18.92 -8.91
CA LEU A 560 -6.94 -18.06 -9.51
C LEU A 560 -6.47 -17.52 -10.87
N PHE A 561 -7.02 -18.04 -11.96
CA PHE A 561 -6.81 -17.51 -13.30
C PHE A 561 -7.84 -16.42 -13.60
N ALA A 562 -7.37 -15.20 -13.90
CA ALA A 562 -8.23 -14.05 -14.20
C ALA A 562 -7.57 -13.16 -15.25
N LYS A 563 -8.29 -12.78 -16.30
CA LYS A 563 -7.80 -11.81 -17.30
C LYS A 563 -7.49 -10.44 -16.67
N ALA A 564 -8.29 -10.02 -15.71
CA ALA A 564 -8.17 -8.73 -15.02
C ALA A 564 -8.59 -8.83 -13.54
N ILE A 565 -7.83 -8.15 -12.67
CA ILE A 565 -8.22 -7.88 -11.28
C ILE A 565 -7.98 -6.39 -11.02
N SER A 566 -9.05 -5.61 -10.86
CA SER A 566 -9.00 -4.15 -10.77
C SER A 566 -8.22 -3.53 -11.96
N ASN A 567 -7.10 -2.85 -11.69
CA ASN A 567 -6.23 -2.25 -12.71
C ASN A 567 -5.02 -3.13 -13.08
N VAL A 568 -5.05 -4.42 -12.73
CA VAL A 568 -4.08 -5.42 -13.17
C VAL A 568 -4.64 -6.19 -14.37
N ARG A 569 -3.79 -6.52 -15.35
CA ARG A 569 -4.06 -7.41 -16.48
C ARG A 569 -3.01 -8.49 -16.53
N TYR A 570 -3.42 -9.76 -16.58
CA TYR A 570 -2.50 -10.89 -16.58
C TYR A 570 -2.20 -11.29 -18.04
N ALA A 571 -0.99 -11.03 -18.53
CA ALA A 571 -0.70 -11.06 -19.97
C ALA A 571 -0.80 -12.46 -20.58
N ASP A 572 -0.50 -13.50 -19.80
CA ASP A 572 -0.64 -14.91 -20.18
C ASP A 572 -2.09 -15.27 -20.57
N GLN A 573 -3.08 -14.59 -19.98
CA GLN A 573 -4.52 -14.73 -20.22
C GLN A 573 -5.03 -13.97 -21.46
N PHE A 574 -4.15 -13.28 -22.20
CA PHE A 574 -4.49 -12.63 -23.46
C PHE A 574 -4.09 -13.50 -24.65
N THR A 575 -4.81 -13.33 -25.77
CA THR A 575 -4.45 -13.93 -27.05
C THR A 575 -3.32 -13.13 -27.71
N GLY A 576 -2.41 -13.84 -28.37
CA GLY A 576 -1.24 -13.26 -29.05
C GLY A 576 -0.35 -14.37 -29.60
N ALA A 577 0.34 -14.09 -30.70
CA ALA A 577 1.24 -15.06 -31.34
C ALA A 577 2.51 -15.33 -30.52
N ASP A 578 2.93 -14.36 -29.70
CA ASP A 578 4.09 -14.42 -28.82
C ASP A 578 3.83 -13.60 -27.53
N ALA A 579 4.85 -13.50 -26.66
CA ALA A 579 4.76 -12.71 -25.42
C ALA A 579 4.58 -11.21 -25.72
N GLY A 580 5.21 -10.69 -26.78
CA GLY A 580 5.07 -9.29 -27.20
C GLY A 580 3.62 -8.92 -27.52
N ALA A 581 2.95 -9.72 -28.35
CA ALA A 581 1.55 -9.55 -28.72
C ALA A 581 0.61 -9.67 -27.51
N LYS A 582 0.86 -10.66 -26.62
CA LYS A 582 0.08 -10.84 -25.39
C LYS A 582 0.20 -9.65 -24.44
N ILE A 583 1.41 -9.12 -24.24
CA ILE A 583 1.66 -7.93 -23.42
C ILE A 583 0.98 -6.71 -24.06
N ALA A 584 1.14 -6.49 -25.37
CA ALA A 584 0.50 -5.37 -26.07
C ALA A 584 -1.04 -5.42 -25.98
N ALA A 585 -1.65 -6.60 -26.10
CA ALA A 585 -3.09 -6.79 -25.91
C ALA A 585 -3.54 -6.48 -24.46
N ALA A 586 -2.76 -6.90 -23.46
CA ALA A 586 -3.01 -6.57 -22.07
C ALA A 586 -2.88 -5.07 -21.77
N ILE A 587 -1.92 -4.39 -22.40
CA ILE A 587 -1.73 -2.93 -22.32
C ILE A 587 -2.92 -2.20 -22.94
N ALA A 588 -3.44 -2.66 -24.08
CA ALA A 588 -4.62 -2.07 -24.72
C ALA A 588 -5.85 -2.10 -23.77
N ASP A 589 -6.08 -3.24 -23.10
CA ASP A 589 -7.21 -3.52 -22.20
C ASP A 589 -7.13 -2.79 -20.82
N LEU A 590 -5.99 -2.18 -20.48
CA LEU A 590 -5.88 -1.34 -19.28
C LEU A 590 -6.84 -0.12 -19.33
N PRO A 591 -7.41 0.33 -18.19
CA PRO A 591 -8.23 1.53 -18.13
C PRO A 591 -7.49 2.80 -18.60
N ALA A 592 -8.22 3.86 -18.95
CA ALA A 592 -7.63 5.14 -19.36
C ALA A 592 -6.73 5.78 -18.27
N THR A 593 -6.94 5.44 -16.99
CA THR A 593 -6.08 5.83 -15.86
C THR A 593 -4.76 5.05 -15.78
N GLY A 594 -4.55 4.06 -16.64
CA GLY A 594 -3.39 3.18 -16.61
C GLY A 594 -3.53 2.01 -15.63
N GLY A 595 -2.40 1.35 -15.34
CA GLY A 595 -2.34 0.21 -14.40
C GLY A 595 -1.14 -0.70 -14.62
N THR A 596 -1.29 -1.96 -14.24
CA THR A 596 -0.22 -2.96 -14.26
C THR A 596 -0.53 -4.06 -15.26
N VAL A 597 0.40 -4.37 -16.16
CA VAL A 597 0.41 -5.63 -16.90
C VAL A 597 1.33 -6.60 -16.16
N ASP A 598 0.74 -7.63 -15.58
CA ASP A 598 1.45 -8.72 -14.92
C ASP A 598 1.71 -9.81 -15.96
N ALA A 599 2.92 -9.84 -16.48
CA ALA A 599 3.42 -10.81 -17.44
C ALA A 599 4.29 -11.88 -16.76
N ARG A 600 4.18 -12.05 -15.43
CA ARG A 600 4.96 -13.04 -14.69
C ARG A 600 4.61 -14.49 -15.03
N GLY A 601 3.38 -14.76 -15.49
CA GLY A 601 2.96 -16.07 -16.01
C GLY A 601 3.49 -16.41 -17.40
N LEU A 602 4.23 -15.50 -18.06
CA LEU A 602 4.95 -15.79 -19.30
C LEU A 602 6.37 -16.26 -18.95
N GLU A 603 6.48 -17.51 -18.51
CA GLU A 603 7.71 -18.12 -18.00
C GLU A 603 8.56 -18.79 -19.10
N GLY A 604 9.85 -19.04 -18.82
CA GLY A 604 10.74 -19.79 -19.70
C GLY A 604 11.17 -19.04 -20.95
N ALA A 605 11.30 -19.74 -22.08
CA ALA A 605 11.69 -19.14 -23.36
C ALA A 605 10.48 -18.46 -24.02
N GLN A 606 10.57 -17.15 -24.24
CA GLN A 606 9.51 -16.31 -24.77
C GLN A 606 10.03 -15.48 -25.96
N THR A 607 9.14 -15.03 -26.85
CA THR A 607 9.50 -14.16 -27.99
C THR A 607 8.77 -12.81 -27.89
N ILE A 608 9.48 -11.74 -28.26
CA ILE A 608 8.93 -10.40 -28.44
C ILE A 608 9.34 -9.92 -29.84
N SER A 609 8.43 -10.10 -30.82
CA SER A 609 8.58 -9.68 -32.21
C SER A 609 7.91 -8.34 -32.54
N SER A 610 7.34 -7.67 -31.53
CA SER A 610 6.72 -6.34 -31.66
C SER A 610 7.15 -5.40 -30.53
N ASP A 611 7.03 -4.09 -30.75
CA ASP A 611 7.26 -3.07 -29.72
C ASP A 611 6.09 -3.06 -28.71
N ILE A 612 6.35 -3.45 -27.46
CA ILE A 612 5.35 -3.54 -26.39
C ILE A 612 5.02 -2.18 -25.77
N CYS A 613 5.86 -1.16 -25.98
CA CYS A 613 5.63 0.20 -25.50
C CYS A 613 5.08 1.14 -26.59
N LEU A 614 4.90 0.65 -27.82
CA LEU A 614 4.36 1.42 -28.95
C LEU A 614 2.98 1.98 -28.64
N GLY A 615 2.83 3.30 -28.76
CA GLY A 615 1.56 4.01 -28.53
C GLY A 615 1.12 4.09 -27.05
N VAL A 616 1.96 3.69 -26.08
CA VAL A 616 1.63 3.75 -24.66
C VAL A 616 1.54 5.21 -24.18
N SER A 617 0.29 5.68 -24.06
CA SER A 617 -0.07 7.06 -23.70
C SER A 617 -0.58 7.22 -22.25
N LYS A 618 -0.62 6.12 -21.49
CA LYS A 618 -1.19 6.01 -20.14
C LYS A 618 -0.18 5.35 -19.19
N PRO A 619 -0.12 5.72 -17.88
CA PRO A 619 0.83 5.15 -16.93
C PRO A 619 0.70 3.63 -16.83
N THR A 620 1.72 2.92 -17.29
CA THR A 620 1.73 1.46 -17.43
C THR A 620 2.95 0.89 -16.73
N THR A 621 2.73 -0.16 -15.94
CA THR A 621 3.81 -0.94 -15.31
C THR A 621 3.76 -2.37 -15.81
N ILE A 622 4.77 -2.79 -16.54
CA ILE A 622 4.94 -4.15 -17.04
C ILE A 622 5.81 -4.91 -16.02
N ARG A 623 5.28 -5.97 -15.42
CA ARG A 623 6.00 -6.87 -14.52
C ARG A 623 6.32 -8.17 -15.25
N LEU A 624 7.59 -8.46 -15.47
CA LEU A 624 8.06 -9.65 -16.18
C LEU A 624 8.45 -10.76 -15.20
N GLY A 625 8.34 -12.01 -15.63
CA GLY A 625 8.60 -13.20 -14.83
C GLY A 625 10.04 -13.72 -14.93
N ALA A 626 10.21 -14.98 -14.51
CA ALA A 626 11.42 -15.76 -14.76
C ALA A 626 11.40 -16.29 -16.20
N ALA A 627 12.00 -15.52 -17.11
CA ALA A 627 11.90 -15.74 -18.54
C ALA A 627 13.07 -15.14 -19.33
N THR A 628 13.37 -15.77 -20.45
CA THR A 628 14.30 -15.29 -21.47
C THR A 628 13.49 -14.87 -22.70
N PHE A 629 13.45 -13.57 -22.97
CA PHE A 629 12.73 -12.96 -24.08
C PHE A 629 13.67 -12.77 -25.28
N ALA A 630 13.46 -13.55 -26.34
CA ALA A 630 14.07 -13.32 -27.65
C ALA A 630 13.47 -12.06 -28.27
N LEU A 631 14.25 -10.98 -28.27
CA LEU A 631 13.82 -9.65 -28.66
C LEU A 631 14.28 -9.35 -30.10
N SER A 632 13.32 -9.32 -31.03
CA SER A 632 13.58 -9.06 -32.46
C SER A 632 13.02 -7.73 -32.96
N ALA A 633 12.21 -7.04 -32.15
CA ALA A 633 11.78 -5.66 -32.39
C ALA A 633 12.38 -4.70 -31.36
N ALA A 634 12.77 -3.51 -31.81
CA ALA A 634 13.15 -2.41 -30.92
C ALA A 634 11.94 -1.97 -30.07
N GLN A 635 12.20 -1.60 -28.80
CA GLN A 635 11.17 -1.20 -27.85
C GLN A 635 11.25 0.32 -27.63
N THR A 636 10.19 1.06 -28.01
CA THR A 636 10.14 2.51 -27.90
C THR A 636 9.47 2.88 -26.58
N VAL A 637 10.26 3.08 -25.54
CA VAL A 637 9.80 3.39 -24.18
C VAL A 637 9.48 4.90 -24.09
N PRO A 638 8.20 5.31 -24.04
CA PRO A 638 7.85 6.68 -23.68
C PRO A 638 8.21 6.89 -22.20
N GLY A 639 9.25 7.69 -21.96
CA GLY A 639 9.99 7.77 -20.68
C GLY A 639 9.11 7.66 -19.44
N ARG A 640 8.12 8.55 -19.31
CA ARG A 640 7.18 8.60 -18.19
C ARG A 640 6.03 7.57 -18.14
N TYR A 641 5.72 6.85 -19.24
CA TYR A 641 4.48 6.05 -19.35
C TYR A 641 4.67 4.53 -19.39
N CYS A 642 5.83 4.02 -19.81
CA CYS A 642 6.08 2.58 -19.89
C CYS A 642 7.19 2.18 -18.90
N ASN A 643 6.81 1.64 -17.74
CA ASN A 643 7.77 1.09 -16.76
C ASN A 643 7.95 -0.40 -17.02
N ILE A 644 9.19 -0.89 -17.04
CA ILE A 644 9.50 -2.31 -17.28
C ILE A 644 10.32 -2.85 -16.10
N LEU A 645 9.73 -3.79 -15.37
CA LEU A 645 10.26 -4.34 -14.12
C LEU A 645 10.38 -5.86 -14.22
N GLY A 646 11.60 -6.39 -14.26
CA GLY A 646 11.87 -7.82 -14.12
C GLY A 646 11.92 -8.29 -12.65
N LEU A 647 12.28 -9.56 -12.45
CA LEU A 647 12.48 -10.15 -11.12
C LEU A 647 13.94 -10.09 -10.64
N GLY A 648 14.90 -9.95 -11.54
CA GLY A 648 16.33 -9.91 -11.25
C GLY A 648 17.18 -10.11 -12.51
N THR A 649 18.45 -9.69 -12.45
CA THR A 649 19.38 -9.77 -13.60
C THR A 649 19.58 -11.19 -14.11
N ASP A 650 19.67 -12.19 -13.22
CA ASP A 650 19.85 -13.60 -13.61
C ASP A 650 18.53 -14.35 -13.84
N ILE A 651 17.39 -13.64 -13.80
CA ILE A 651 16.03 -14.23 -13.78
C ILE A 651 15.20 -13.73 -14.96
N THR A 652 15.26 -12.43 -15.27
CA THR A 652 14.59 -11.80 -16.40
C THR A 652 15.65 -11.36 -17.41
N ILE A 653 15.68 -12.00 -18.58
CA ILE A 653 16.73 -11.80 -19.59
C ILE A 653 16.09 -11.42 -20.92
N PHE A 654 16.62 -10.38 -21.58
CA PHE A 654 16.31 -10.04 -22.97
C PHE A 654 17.49 -10.38 -23.86
N ASN A 655 17.31 -11.25 -24.85
CA ASN A 655 18.32 -11.57 -25.86
C ASN A 655 17.98 -10.80 -27.15
N SER A 656 18.70 -9.72 -27.43
CA SER A 656 18.40 -8.81 -28.54
C SER A 656 19.12 -9.20 -29.83
N SER A 657 18.35 -9.47 -30.88
CA SER A 657 18.85 -9.58 -32.26
C SER A 657 18.79 -8.25 -33.04
N VAL A 658 18.40 -7.15 -32.38
CA VAL A 658 18.23 -5.84 -33.01
C VAL A 658 19.59 -5.22 -33.36
N ASN A 659 19.84 -4.94 -34.65
CA ASN A 659 21.01 -4.17 -35.12
C ASN A 659 20.70 -2.66 -35.08
N GLY A 660 20.44 -2.19 -33.87
CA GLY A 660 19.96 -0.85 -33.52
C GLY A 660 19.74 -0.79 -32.01
N ALA A 661 19.02 0.22 -31.53
CA ALA A 661 18.65 0.30 -30.11
C ALA A 661 17.58 -0.75 -29.75
N ALA A 662 17.93 -1.71 -28.89
CA ALA A 662 17.00 -2.70 -28.37
C ALA A 662 15.91 -2.03 -27.52
N PHE A 663 16.31 -1.06 -26.69
CA PHE A 663 15.40 -0.14 -26.00
C PHE A 663 15.76 1.30 -26.36
N THR A 664 14.75 2.08 -26.77
CA THR A 664 14.87 3.53 -26.99
C THR A 664 14.01 4.25 -25.96
N VAL A 665 14.63 4.97 -25.02
CA VAL A 665 13.93 5.75 -23.98
C VAL A 665 13.94 7.22 -24.36
N ARG A 666 12.74 7.80 -24.57
CA ARG A 666 12.57 9.23 -24.90
C ARG A 666 11.26 9.75 -24.31
N ASP A 667 11.25 11.01 -23.85
CA ASP A 667 9.99 11.68 -23.53
C ASP A 667 9.36 12.27 -24.80
N ASN A 668 8.16 11.80 -25.13
CA ASN A 668 7.38 12.30 -26.26
C ASN A 668 5.89 12.44 -25.88
N PRO A 669 5.35 13.66 -25.73
CA PRO A 669 6.05 14.95 -25.76
C PRO A 669 6.90 15.18 -24.50
N TRP A 670 8.03 15.89 -24.66
CA TRP A 670 8.96 16.26 -23.59
C TRP A 670 8.28 17.10 -22.49
N THR A 671 8.56 16.80 -21.22
CA THR A 671 8.01 17.51 -20.04
C THR A 671 8.96 17.50 -18.86
N VAL A 672 8.88 18.51 -17.99
CA VAL A 672 9.81 18.70 -16.86
C VAL A 672 9.71 17.67 -15.70
N GLN A 673 8.63 16.87 -15.63
CA GLN A 673 8.36 15.75 -14.67
C GLN A 673 7.25 14.85 -15.23
N PRO A 674 7.02 13.60 -14.76
CA PRO A 674 7.85 12.75 -13.89
C PRO A 674 8.47 11.55 -14.64
N ALA A 675 9.50 10.94 -14.04
CA ALA A 675 10.30 9.86 -14.66
C ALA A 675 9.66 8.46 -14.64
N GLY A 676 9.98 7.64 -15.64
CA GLY A 676 9.74 6.19 -15.62
C GLY A 676 10.92 5.35 -15.13
N VAL A 677 10.72 4.03 -15.11
CA VAL A 677 11.64 3.05 -14.51
C VAL A 677 11.90 1.86 -15.44
N LEU A 678 13.17 1.54 -15.65
CA LEU A 678 13.65 0.25 -16.17
C LEU A 678 14.43 -0.45 -15.06
N ALA A 679 14.02 -1.66 -14.65
CA ALA A 679 14.64 -2.34 -13.52
C ALA A 679 14.67 -3.87 -13.55
N ASN A 680 15.67 -4.44 -12.87
CA ASN A 680 15.77 -5.86 -12.51
C ASN A 680 15.78 -6.85 -13.70
N PHE A 681 16.57 -6.56 -14.74
CA PHE A 681 16.74 -7.48 -15.88
C PHE A 681 18.14 -7.39 -16.50
N THR A 682 18.52 -8.45 -17.21
CA THR A 682 19.69 -8.44 -18.11
C THR A 682 19.25 -8.18 -19.55
N LEU A 683 20.04 -7.41 -20.27
CA LEU A 683 19.93 -7.21 -21.71
C LEU A 683 21.22 -7.69 -22.39
N VAL A 684 21.11 -8.75 -23.19
CA VAL A 684 22.17 -9.36 -23.97
C VAL A 684 22.09 -8.87 -25.41
N GLY A 685 23.22 -8.44 -25.94
CA GLY A 685 23.36 -7.85 -27.27
C GLY A 685 23.77 -8.82 -28.36
N ASN A 686 24.26 -8.23 -29.43
CA ASN A 686 24.79 -8.90 -30.61
C ASN A 686 25.93 -8.07 -31.23
N SER A 687 26.67 -8.67 -32.17
CA SER A 687 27.80 -8.05 -32.86
C SER A 687 27.41 -7.17 -34.05
N GLY A 688 26.13 -6.81 -34.20
CA GLY A 688 25.65 -5.91 -35.24
C GLY A 688 26.29 -4.53 -35.11
N ALA A 689 26.79 -3.98 -36.22
CA ALA A 689 27.60 -2.74 -36.22
C ALA A 689 26.96 -1.55 -35.49
N ASN A 690 25.61 -1.49 -35.47
CA ASN A 690 24.83 -0.42 -34.83
C ASN A 690 24.01 -0.93 -33.62
N ALA A 691 24.26 -2.15 -33.12
CA ALA A 691 23.54 -2.74 -32.01
C ALA A 691 23.78 -1.92 -30.72
N VAL A 692 22.71 -1.53 -30.04
CA VAL A 692 22.78 -0.71 -28.82
C VAL A 692 21.80 -1.29 -27.80
N GLY A 693 22.21 -1.46 -26.55
CA GLY A 693 21.33 -1.98 -25.52
C GLY A 693 20.23 -0.98 -25.19
N LEU A 694 20.63 0.11 -24.52
CA LEU A 694 19.73 1.17 -24.11
C LEU A 694 20.15 2.49 -24.74
N ARG A 695 19.37 3.02 -25.68
CA ARG A 695 19.56 4.36 -26.25
C ARG A 695 18.60 5.34 -25.56
N MET A 696 19.13 6.33 -24.87
CA MET A 696 18.35 7.33 -24.14
C MET A 696 18.56 8.69 -24.78
N GLY A 697 17.48 9.44 -25.03
CA GLY A 697 17.57 10.78 -25.61
C GLY A 697 16.34 11.62 -25.32
N ASN A 698 16.50 12.93 -25.16
CA ASN A 698 15.39 13.84 -24.82
C ASN A 698 14.59 13.36 -23.57
N ALA A 699 15.27 13.08 -22.46
CA ALA A 699 14.71 12.40 -21.27
C ALA A 699 15.10 13.12 -19.96
N GLY A 700 14.16 13.27 -19.03
CA GLY A 700 14.32 14.05 -17.79
C GLY A 700 13.92 13.33 -16.50
N GLY A 701 14.89 12.67 -15.87
CA GLY A 701 14.75 12.04 -14.54
C GLY A 701 14.71 10.50 -14.51
N GLU A 702 14.78 9.85 -15.68
CA GLU A 702 14.62 8.41 -15.89
C GLU A 702 15.47 7.55 -14.93
N LYS A 703 14.84 6.48 -14.42
CA LYS A 703 15.45 5.60 -13.40
C LYS A 703 15.88 4.28 -14.00
N LEU A 704 17.17 3.98 -13.87
CA LEU A 704 17.76 2.70 -14.25
C LEU A 704 18.19 1.97 -12.97
N ARG A 705 17.64 0.79 -12.68
CA ARG A 705 17.80 0.16 -11.37
C ARG A 705 18.13 -1.32 -11.49
N ASN A 706 19.31 -1.75 -11.03
CA ASN A 706 19.69 -3.17 -11.02
C ASN A 706 19.58 -3.80 -12.43
N LEU A 707 20.35 -3.26 -13.37
CA LEU A 707 20.37 -3.68 -14.77
C LEU A 707 21.75 -4.24 -15.12
N SER A 708 21.78 -5.30 -15.92
CA SER A 708 23.00 -5.78 -16.59
C SER A 708 22.85 -5.63 -18.09
N VAL A 709 23.80 -4.99 -18.77
CA VAL A 709 23.77 -4.77 -20.23
C VAL A 709 25.10 -5.26 -20.81
N LYS A 710 25.04 -6.28 -21.66
CA LYS A 710 26.24 -6.99 -22.10
C LYS A 710 26.21 -7.46 -23.54
N ASP A 711 27.39 -7.77 -24.07
CA ASP A 711 27.60 -8.42 -25.37
C ASP A 711 27.17 -7.58 -26.60
N PHE A 712 27.15 -6.24 -26.48
CA PHE A 712 26.99 -5.32 -27.62
C PHE A 712 28.35 -5.00 -28.25
N THR A 713 28.81 -5.86 -29.17
CA THR A 713 30.21 -5.93 -29.65
C THR A 713 30.45 -5.46 -31.10
N GLY A 714 29.46 -4.81 -31.73
CA GLY A 714 29.64 -4.20 -33.07
C GLY A 714 30.60 -3.00 -33.10
N THR A 715 31.05 -2.59 -34.29
CA THR A 715 32.06 -1.51 -34.42
C THR A 715 31.62 -0.14 -33.90
N SER A 716 30.32 0.15 -33.90
CA SER A 716 29.73 1.40 -33.40
C SER A 716 28.72 1.17 -32.27
N SER A 717 28.72 -0.03 -31.67
CA SER A 717 27.76 -0.44 -30.65
C SER A 717 27.99 0.25 -29.31
N ALA A 718 26.99 0.17 -28.44
CA ALA A 718 27.11 0.57 -27.04
C ALA A 718 26.19 -0.24 -26.13
N GLY A 719 26.59 -0.46 -24.87
CA GLY A 719 25.70 -1.00 -23.85
C GLY A 719 24.59 0.02 -23.54
N ILE A 720 24.98 1.18 -23.03
CA ILE A 720 24.09 2.34 -22.84
C ILE A 720 24.62 3.50 -23.68
N TRP A 721 23.75 4.11 -24.50
CA TRP A 721 24.05 5.29 -25.30
C TRP A 721 23.14 6.46 -24.91
N LEU A 722 23.72 7.51 -24.37
CA LEU A 722 23.09 8.80 -24.12
C LEU A 722 23.23 9.66 -25.40
N ASP A 723 22.13 9.87 -26.12
CA ASP A 723 22.10 10.61 -27.38
C ASP A 723 21.23 11.89 -27.29
N ASN A 724 21.83 13.06 -27.51
CA ASN A 724 21.06 14.30 -27.57
C ASN A 724 20.60 14.55 -29.01
N ALA A 725 19.31 14.28 -29.24
CA ALA A 725 18.73 14.28 -30.58
C ALA A 725 17.90 15.54 -30.87
N SER A 726 17.27 16.18 -29.87
CA SER A 726 16.46 17.40 -30.09
C SER A 726 16.21 18.26 -28.84
N ASN A 727 16.19 17.68 -27.63
CA ASN A 727 15.83 18.36 -26.38
C ASN A 727 16.82 18.00 -25.25
N TRP A 728 16.67 18.61 -24.07
CA TRP A 728 17.58 18.39 -22.94
C TRP A 728 17.56 16.93 -22.44
N MET A 729 18.71 16.48 -21.93
CA MET A 729 18.81 15.27 -21.13
C MET A 729 19.40 15.61 -19.76
N GLU A 730 18.72 15.22 -18.69
CA GLU A 730 19.13 15.59 -17.34
C GLU A 730 18.59 14.62 -16.29
N ARG A 731 19.20 14.63 -15.10
CA ARG A 731 18.67 13.99 -13.88
C ARG A 731 18.46 12.47 -13.95
N ILE A 732 19.05 11.78 -14.93
CA ILE A 732 19.09 10.31 -15.02
C ILE A 732 19.63 9.73 -13.70
N ASP A 733 18.87 8.82 -13.10
CA ASP A 733 19.08 8.26 -11.77
C ASP A 733 19.32 6.74 -11.88
N ALA A 734 20.60 6.39 -12.03
CA ALA A 734 21.07 5.05 -12.35
C ALA A 734 21.78 4.43 -11.15
N THR A 735 21.26 3.32 -10.63
CA THR A 735 21.85 2.60 -9.49
C THR A 735 21.99 1.11 -9.74
N ASN A 736 23.16 0.55 -9.42
CA ASN A 736 23.54 -0.85 -9.65
C ASN A 736 23.40 -1.19 -11.15
N ILE A 737 24.31 -0.66 -11.95
CA ILE A 737 24.35 -0.89 -13.41
C ILE A 737 25.61 -1.68 -13.73
N TRP A 738 25.45 -2.86 -14.33
CA TRP A 738 26.55 -3.70 -14.79
C TRP A 738 26.67 -3.61 -16.31
N LEU A 739 27.84 -3.29 -16.83
CA LEU A 739 28.13 -3.15 -18.26
C LEU A 739 29.30 -4.08 -18.60
N GLN A 740 29.12 -5.09 -19.44
CA GLN A 740 30.14 -6.10 -19.69
C GLN A 740 30.30 -6.40 -21.18
N ASN A 741 31.53 -6.48 -21.68
CA ASN A 741 31.80 -6.92 -23.06
C ASN A 741 31.02 -6.09 -24.10
N ASN A 742 31.09 -4.76 -23.99
CA ASN A 742 30.44 -3.82 -24.91
C ASN A 742 31.52 -2.97 -25.56
N THR A 743 31.48 -2.75 -26.88
CA THR A 743 32.46 -1.89 -27.59
C THR A 743 32.59 -0.52 -26.95
N LYS A 744 31.44 0.05 -26.52
CA LYS A 744 31.38 1.18 -25.61
C LYS A 744 30.41 0.85 -24.47
N GLY A 745 30.86 0.84 -23.22
CA GLY A 745 30.01 0.52 -22.06
C GLY A 745 28.92 1.58 -21.90
N LEU A 746 29.32 2.77 -21.43
CA LEU A 746 28.49 3.97 -21.38
C LEU A 746 29.01 4.97 -22.43
N ARG A 747 28.19 5.28 -23.44
CA ARG A 747 28.53 6.19 -24.54
C ARG A 747 27.69 7.47 -24.45
N ALA A 748 28.27 8.62 -24.72
CA ALA A 748 27.55 9.90 -24.86
C ALA A 748 27.99 10.64 -26.13
N THR A 749 27.04 11.16 -26.90
CA THR A 749 27.30 11.86 -28.18
C THR A 749 26.27 12.96 -28.44
N VAL A 750 26.63 14.06 -29.12
CA VAL A 750 25.64 14.98 -29.70
C VAL A 750 25.24 14.50 -31.09
N THR A 751 23.95 14.22 -31.31
CA THR A 751 23.40 13.69 -32.58
C THR A 751 22.43 14.63 -33.30
N GLY A 752 22.26 15.87 -32.81
CA GLY A 752 21.43 16.89 -33.48
C GLY A 752 20.75 17.90 -32.55
N GLY A 753 20.83 17.76 -31.23
CA GLY A 753 20.24 18.69 -30.25
C GLY A 753 21.24 19.58 -29.51
N PHE A 754 20.75 20.32 -28.51
CA PHE A 754 21.59 21.14 -27.62
C PHE A 754 22.53 20.25 -26.80
N ASN A 755 23.77 20.70 -26.61
CA ASN A 755 24.76 19.99 -25.81
C ASN A 755 24.50 20.17 -24.30
N ASN A 756 23.46 19.50 -23.78
CA ASN A 756 23.03 19.59 -22.39
C ASN A 756 22.80 18.20 -21.77
N TYR A 757 23.76 17.79 -20.96
CA TYR A 757 23.78 16.59 -20.11
C TYR A 757 24.14 17.01 -18.69
N GLN A 758 23.19 17.07 -17.76
CA GLN A 758 23.43 17.61 -16.41
C GLN A 758 22.73 16.83 -15.29
N TYR A 759 23.30 16.92 -14.08
CA TYR A 759 22.74 16.36 -12.85
C TYR A 759 22.49 14.84 -12.85
N HIS A 760 23.25 14.07 -13.63
CA HIS A 760 23.11 12.61 -13.69
C HIS A 760 23.71 11.95 -12.43
N SER A 761 23.09 10.89 -11.92
CA SER A 761 23.59 10.13 -10.77
C SER A 761 23.81 8.68 -11.17
N TRP A 762 25.07 8.29 -11.41
CA TRP A 762 25.50 6.91 -11.67
C TRP A 762 26.17 6.35 -10.41
N ARG A 763 25.50 5.44 -9.70
CA ARG A 763 25.97 4.89 -8.41
C ARG A 763 26.00 3.36 -8.42
N GLY A 764 27.13 2.77 -8.08
CA GLY A 764 27.34 1.34 -8.32
C GLY A 764 27.34 1.04 -9.81
N LEU A 765 28.10 1.82 -10.58
CA LEU A 765 28.40 1.54 -11.98
C LEU A 765 29.57 0.56 -12.05
N TYR A 766 29.33 -0.64 -12.57
CA TYR A 766 30.33 -1.70 -12.75
C TYR A 766 30.54 -1.90 -14.25
N VAL A 767 31.79 -1.79 -14.72
CA VAL A 767 32.10 -1.86 -16.15
C VAL A 767 33.28 -2.80 -16.39
N ASN A 768 33.08 -3.89 -17.14
CA ASN A 768 34.15 -4.77 -17.58
C ASN A 768 34.51 -4.45 -19.04
N VAL A 769 35.79 -4.12 -19.27
CA VAL A 769 36.36 -3.66 -20.54
C VAL A 769 37.35 -4.70 -21.05
N SER A 770 37.14 -5.20 -22.27
CA SER A 770 38.00 -6.17 -22.95
C SER A 770 38.67 -5.56 -24.19
N ALA A 771 39.57 -6.32 -24.83
CA ALA A 771 40.28 -5.96 -26.07
C ALA A 771 39.50 -5.05 -27.04
N ASN A 772 40.04 -3.86 -27.32
CA ASN A 772 39.50 -2.83 -28.22
C ASN A 772 38.18 -2.16 -27.75
N GLN A 773 37.83 -2.26 -26.46
CA GLN A 773 36.62 -1.66 -25.90
C GLN A 773 36.91 -0.35 -25.13
N THR A 774 35.87 0.48 -24.99
CA THR A 774 35.89 1.67 -24.13
C THR A 774 34.85 1.55 -23.01
N GLY A 775 35.24 1.71 -21.75
CA GLY A 775 34.32 1.63 -20.61
C GLY A 775 33.30 2.77 -20.60
N ILE A 776 33.78 4.01 -20.53
CA ILE A 776 32.97 5.24 -20.61
C ILE A 776 33.53 6.12 -21.74
N SER A 777 32.68 6.54 -22.67
CA SER A 777 33.07 7.32 -23.85
C SER A 777 32.18 8.57 -24.01
N PHE A 778 32.80 9.75 -24.09
CA PHE A 778 32.14 11.00 -24.47
C PHE A 778 32.77 11.52 -25.76
N GLU A 779 31.96 11.70 -26.80
CA GLU A 779 32.40 12.11 -28.14
C GLU A 779 31.77 13.46 -28.51
N ASP A 780 32.60 14.51 -28.59
CA ASP A 780 32.20 15.89 -28.92
C ASP A 780 31.00 16.44 -28.12
N THR A 781 30.86 15.97 -26.88
CA THR A 781 29.73 16.28 -25.99
C THR A 781 30.20 16.79 -24.64
N SER A 782 29.46 17.73 -24.06
CA SER A 782 29.75 18.33 -22.76
C SER A 782 28.73 17.93 -21.72
N LEU A 783 29.20 17.31 -20.65
CA LEU A 783 28.43 17.03 -19.45
C LEU A 783 28.70 18.15 -18.44
N GLY A 784 27.64 18.91 -18.13
CA GLY A 784 27.72 20.07 -17.25
C GLY A 784 27.71 19.71 -15.77
N SER A 785 27.86 20.73 -14.95
CA SER A 785 28.05 20.65 -13.50
C SER A 785 26.99 19.80 -12.78
N GLY A 786 27.42 19.09 -11.74
CA GLY A 786 26.53 18.45 -10.75
C GLY A 786 26.18 16.99 -11.00
N SER A 787 26.86 16.28 -11.92
CA SER A 787 26.69 14.83 -12.06
C SER A 787 27.61 14.05 -11.10
N ILE A 788 27.28 12.78 -10.84
CA ILE A 788 28.00 11.86 -9.95
C ILE A 788 28.31 10.56 -10.70
N PHE A 789 29.56 10.10 -10.61
CA PHE A 789 30.00 8.79 -11.09
C PHE A 789 30.71 8.02 -9.96
N GLU A 790 30.05 6.99 -9.44
CA GLU A 790 30.48 6.16 -8.32
C GLU A 790 30.47 4.67 -8.73
N GLY A 791 31.62 3.99 -8.68
CA GLY A 791 31.71 2.62 -9.17
C GLY A 791 33.10 2.05 -9.42
N VAL A 792 33.15 0.98 -10.23
CA VAL A 792 34.36 0.23 -10.60
C VAL A 792 34.40 0.02 -12.11
N ILE A 793 35.54 0.32 -12.74
CA ILE A 793 35.86 -0.12 -14.09
C ILE A 793 36.98 -1.15 -13.98
N ASN A 794 36.77 -2.33 -14.55
CA ASN A 794 37.70 -3.44 -14.55
C ASN A 794 38.17 -3.70 -15.98
N MET A 795 39.47 -3.56 -16.24
CA MET A 795 40.06 -3.73 -17.57
C MET A 795 40.58 -5.16 -17.73
N ASP A 796 39.63 -6.10 -17.89
CA ASP A 796 39.85 -7.54 -18.00
C ASP A 796 40.65 -7.96 -19.24
N GLY A 797 40.63 -7.17 -20.32
CA GLY A 797 41.20 -7.56 -21.62
C GLY A 797 42.71 -7.72 -21.65
N ALA A 798 43.43 -7.12 -20.70
CA ALA A 798 44.89 -7.06 -20.67
C ALA A 798 45.52 -6.64 -22.01
N ASP A 799 44.85 -5.74 -22.75
CA ASP A 799 45.29 -5.22 -24.05
C ASP A 799 45.56 -3.70 -23.97
N ALA A 800 46.56 -3.22 -24.70
CA ALA A 800 46.91 -1.79 -24.74
C ALA A 800 45.87 -0.94 -25.50
N SER A 801 45.00 -1.57 -26.29
CA SER A 801 43.87 -0.92 -26.98
C SER A 801 42.67 -0.60 -26.06
N ASP A 802 42.65 -1.15 -24.85
CA ASP A 802 41.53 -0.97 -23.91
C ASP A 802 41.56 0.42 -23.29
N THR A 803 40.39 1.06 -23.19
CA THR A 803 40.27 2.40 -22.58
C THR A 803 39.19 2.42 -21.50
N ALA A 804 39.52 2.68 -20.24
CA ALA A 804 38.48 2.76 -19.20
C ALA A 804 37.59 4.00 -19.40
N ILE A 805 38.18 5.17 -19.61
CA ILE A 805 37.45 6.43 -19.84
C ILE A 805 38.08 7.21 -20.99
N SER A 806 37.26 7.60 -21.97
CA SER A 806 37.67 8.32 -23.19
C SER A 806 36.84 9.59 -23.39
N LEU A 807 37.51 10.74 -23.49
CA LEU A 807 36.93 12.00 -23.96
C LEU A 807 37.57 12.36 -25.31
N THR A 808 36.77 12.42 -26.38
CA THR A 808 37.26 12.68 -27.75
C THR A 808 36.75 14.00 -28.33
N GLY A 809 37.53 14.57 -29.24
CA GLY A 809 37.22 15.87 -29.85
C GLY A 809 37.17 16.98 -28.80
N SER A 810 36.10 17.77 -28.80
CA SER A 810 35.84 18.84 -27.83
C SER A 810 34.98 18.40 -26.64
N ALA A 811 34.99 17.11 -26.29
CA ALA A 811 34.20 16.60 -25.17
C ALA A 811 34.63 17.19 -23.82
N ALA A 812 33.68 17.55 -22.95
CA ALA A 812 33.98 18.23 -21.69
C ALA A 812 33.09 17.75 -20.54
N ILE A 813 33.64 17.01 -19.58
CA ILE A 813 32.97 16.75 -18.30
C ILE A 813 33.36 17.88 -17.33
N ARG A 814 32.38 18.62 -16.82
CA ARG A 814 32.57 19.79 -15.96
C ARG A 814 31.87 19.60 -14.61
N GLY A 815 32.46 20.15 -13.56
CA GLY A 815 31.85 20.30 -12.22
C GLY A 815 31.20 19.04 -11.65
N SER A 816 31.72 17.86 -11.98
CA SER A 816 31.13 16.56 -11.60
C SER A 816 31.92 15.86 -10.50
N ILE A 817 31.26 14.98 -9.74
CA ILE A 817 31.85 14.24 -8.63
C ILE A 817 32.22 12.83 -9.08
N PHE A 818 33.46 12.43 -8.83
CA PHE A 818 33.97 11.10 -9.14
C PHE A 818 34.36 10.32 -7.88
N ALA A 819 33.96 9.05 -7.84
CA ALA A 819 34.35 8.07 -6.82
C ALA A 819 34.55 6.71 -7.51
N MET A 820 35.61 6.62 -8.33
CA MET A 820 35.85 5.47 -9.20
C MET A 820 37.15 4.74 -8.85
N ASN A 821 37.09 3.41 -8.89
CA ASN A 821 38.27 2.55 -8.96
C ASN A 821 38.39 2.01 -10.40
N ILE A 822 39.52 2.23 -11.04
CA ILE A 822 39.83 1.71 -12.38
C ILE A 822 40.95 0.68 -12.23
N ASP A 823 40.59 -0.60 -12.21
CA ASP A 823 41.56 -1.69 -12.13
C ASP A 823 42.07 -2.04 -13.53
N SER A 824 43.39 -2.07 -13.67
CA SER A 824 44.12 -2.50 -14.87
C SER A 824 45.28 -3.46 -14.53
N SER A 825 45.22 -4.08 -13.34
CA SER A 825 46.28 -4.94 -12.79
C SER A 825 46.52 -6.26 -13.56
N GLY A 826 45.70 -6.57 -14.57
CA GLY A 826 45.88 -7.69 -15.49
C GLY A 826 47.13 -7.65 -16.38
N GLY A 827 47.96 -6.59 -16.30
CA GLY A 827 49.30 -6.53 -16.90
C GLY A 827 49.37 -6.03 -18.35
N GLY A 828 48.26 -5.57 -18.93
CA GLY A 828 48.14 -5.26 -20.36
C GLY A 828 48.56 -3.88 -20.85
N GLY A 829 48.74 -2.90 -19.96
CA GLY A 829 49.08 -1.53 -20.35
C GLY A 829 47.93 -0.70 -20.95
N GLY A 830 46.67 -1.09 -20.74
CA GLY A 830 45.49 -0.34 -21.15
C GLY A 830 45.42 1.09 -20.59
N THR A 831 44.69 1.96 -21.28
CA THR A 831 44.58 3.39 -20.95
C THR A 831 43.46 3.65 -19.94
N ALA A 832 43.80 4.13 -18.75
CA ALA A 832 42.81 4.47 -17.73
C ALA A 832 42.02 5.74 -18.08
N LEU A 833 42.72 6.79 -18.53
CA LEU A 833 42.13 8.06 -18.93
C LEU A 833 42.73 8.52 -20.26
N SER A 834 41.93 8.45 -21.32
CA SER A 834 42.25 9.01 -22.62
C SER A 834 41.51 10.34 -22.82
N ILE A 835 42.23 11.45 -22.86
CA ILE A 835 41.65 12.79 -23.01
C ILE A 835 42.22 13.40 -24.29
N ALA A 836 41.39 13.72 -25.27
CA ALA A 836 41.84 14.35 -26.51
C ALA A 836 42.33 15.79 -26.27
N ALA A 837 43.20 16.30 -27.16
CA ALA A 837 43.60 17.70 -27.12
C ALA A 837 42.37 18.60 -27.40
N GLY A 838 42.03 19.47 -26.46
CA GLY A 838 40.81 20.28 -26.49
C GLY A 838 39.62 19.70 -25.72
N ALA A 839 39.71 18.47 -25.22
CA ALA A 839 38.76 17.89 -24.28
C ALA A 839 39.08 18.31 -22.82
N GLU A 840 38.09 18.26 -21.93
CA GLU A 840 38.23 18.66 -20.53
C GLU A 840 37.61 17.63 -19.57
N LEU A 841 38.33 17.30 -18.51
CA LEU A 841 37.80 16.59 -17.34
C LEU A 841 38.03 17.46 -16.10
N SER A 842 36.98 18.12 -15.62
CA SER A 842 36.99 19.01 -14.45
C SER A 842 35.87 18.67 -13.46
N GLY A 843 36.19 18.72 -12.17
CA GLY A 843 35.33 18.19 -11.13
C GLY A 843 36.04 18.03 -9.78
N THR A 844 35.47 17.21 -8.91
CA THR A 844 36.02 16.91 -7.57
C THR A 844 35.88 15.41 -7.24
N GLY A 845 36.66 14.96 -6.25
CA GLY A 845 36.61 13.58 -5.75
C GLY A 845 37.86 12.77 -6.09
N LEU A 846 37.67 11.48 -6.34
CA LEU A 846 38.74 10.49 -6.39
C LEU A 846 38.57 9.54 -7.60
N ILE A 847 39.65 9.41 -8.36
CA ILE A 847 39.85 8.35 -9.36
C ILE A 847 41.11 7.59 -8.94
N ARG A 848 40.94 6.33 -8.48
CA ARG A 848 42.06 5.41 -8.24
C ARG A 848 42.31 4.64 -9.53
N THR A 849 43.56 4.50 -9.94
CA THR A 849 43.90 3.67 -11.11
C THR A 849 45.31 3.09 -11.05
N THR A 850 45.53 2.01 -11.81
CA THR A 850 46.84 1.43 -12.10
C THR A 850 47.29 1.65 -13.56
N GLY A 851 46.45 2.26 -14.41
CA GLY A 851 46.64 2.31 -15.87
C GLY A 851 47.17 3.64 -16.40
N GLY A 852 47.45 3.67 -17.72
CA GLY A 852 48.08 4.82 -18.39
C GLY A 852 47.18 6.06 -18.50
N LEU A 853 47.80 7.25 -18.53
CA LEU A 853 47.16 8.55 -18.74
C LEU A 853 47.76 9.20 -20.00
N THR A 854 46.95 9.70 -20.94
CA THR A 854 47.47 10.22 -22.23
C THR A 854 47.61 11.73 -22.34
N ASN A 855 46.95 12.53 -21.48
CA ASN A 855 46.97 14.00 -21.54
C ASN A 855 46.61 14.65 -20.19
N SER A 856 46.80 15.97 -20.11
CA SER A 856 46.61 16.77 -18.89
C SER A 856 45.15 16.88 -18.43
N ILE A 857 44.97 16.89 -17.12
CA ILE A 857 43.67 17.00 -16.42
C ILE A 857 43.58 18.40 -15.78
N VAL A 858 42.41 19.04 -15.82
CA VAL A 858 42.18 20.40 -15.30
C VAL A 858 41.20 20.35 -14.13
N GLY A 859 41.68 20.32 -12.89
CA GLY A 859 40.82 20.35 -11.70
C GLY A 859 41.49 19.83 -10.42
N VAL A 860 40.75 19.87 -9.31
CA VAL A 860 41.21 19.36 -8.01
C VAL A 860 40.87 17.87 -7.90
N TYR A 861 41.71 17.04 -8.53
CA TYR A 861 41.61 15.58 -8.47
C TYR A 861 42.75 14.99 -7.63
N GLN A 862 42.42 14.19 -6.62
CA GLN A 862 43.41 13.36 -5.95
C GLN A 862 43.61 12.06 -6.76
N ILE A 863 44.53 12.07 -7.71
CA ILE A 863 44.86 10.85 -8.48
C ILE A 863 45.88 10.05 -7.66
N LYS A 864 45.48 8.86 -7.21
CA LYS A 864 46.36 7.92 -6.50
C LYS A 864 46.71 6.73 -7.42
N PRO A 865 47.86 6.74 -8.09
CA PRO A 865 48.41 5.54 -8.72
C PRO A 865 48.75 4.52 -7.62
N GLN A 866 48.33 3.25 -7.79
CA GLN A 866 48.51 2.23 -6.73
C GLN A 866 49.85 1.47 -6.77
N TRP A 867 50.78 1.85 -7.65
CA TRP A 867 52.10 1.23 -7.76
C TRP A 867 53.20 2.29 -7.88
N GLU A 868 54.31 2.11 -7.16
CA GLU A 868 55.42 3.08 -7.07
C GLU A 868 56.35 3.09 -8.32
N GLY A 869 55.79 2.78 -9.50
CA GLY A 869 56.47 2.79 -10.79
C GLY A 869 56.20 4.07 -11.57
N THR A 870 56.91 5.16 -11.21
CA THR A 870 56.98 6.47 -11.91
C THR A 870 55.86 6.81 -12.93
N PRO A 871 54.66 7.20 -12.47
CA PRO A 871 53.67 7.87 -13.32
C PRO A 871 53.99 9.37 -13.40
N ALA A 872 54.39 9.84 -14.59
CA ALA A 872 54.64 11.27 -14.82
C ALA A 872 53.31 12.04 -15.02
N MET A 873 52.91 12.83 -14.03
CA MET A 873 51.76 13.73 -14.16
C MET A 873 52.12 14.95 -15.01
N ALA A 874 51.86 14.89 -16.32
CA ALA A 874 52.06 16.00 -17.23
C ALA A 874 50.92 17.02 -17.12
N LEU A 875 51.21 18.21 -16.55
CA LEU A 875 50.29 19.35 -16.50
C LEU A 875 50.62 20.37 -17.60
N SER A 876 49.72 20.56 -18.55
CA SER A 876 49.78 21.60 -19.59
C SER A 876 49.06 22.86 -19.10
N GLY A 877 49.60 23.51 -18.07
CA GLY A 877 49.03 24.73 -17.49
C GLY A 877 49.60 25.06 -16.10
N ASP A 878 49.01 26.07 -15.45
CA ASP A 878 49.44 26.56 -14.14
C ASP A 878 49.13 25.55 -13.01
N LEU A 879 50.06 25.42 -12.05
CA LEU A 879 49.82 24.72 -10.79
C LEU A 879 49.12 25.66 -9.79
N ILE A 880 47.79 25.66 -9.77
CA ILE A 880 46.97 26.58 -8.96
C ILE A 880 46.60 25.94 -7.61
N PHE A 881 47.00 26.55 -6.50
CA PHE A 881 46.61 26.14 -5.14
C PHE A 881 45.38 26.93 -4.64
N SER A 882 44.23 26.27 -4.55
CA SER A 882 42.91 26.91 -4.31
C SER A 882 42.56 27.17 -2.82
N ASN A 883 43.52 27.70 -2.06
CA ASN A 883 43.50 28.01 -0.62
C ASN A 883 43.64 26.85 0.39
N SER A 884 44.65 26.96 1.25
CA SER A 884 44.48 27.16 2.71
C SER A 884 45.75 27.84 3.25
N THR A 885 45.89 28.09 4.55
CA THR A 885 46.97 28.91 5.13
C THR A 885 48.39 28.40 4.90
N ASN A 886 48.59 27.12 4.57
CA ASN A 886 49.88 26.52 4.21
C ASN A 886 49.72 25.60 2.99
N ASN A 887 50.15 26.04 1.80
CA ASN A 887 50.27 25.17 0.63
C ASN A 887 51.61 24.41 0.70
N LEU A 888 51.59 23.08 0.61
CA LEU A 888 52.78 22.22 0.73
C LEU A 888 53.08 21.50 -0.58
N ILE A 889 54.34 21.60 -1.04
CA ILE A 889 54.93 20.73 -2.06
C ILE A 889 56.03 19.93 -1.34
N SER A 890 55.96 18.60 -1.38
CA SER A 890 56.90 17.70 -0.71
C SER A 890 57.13 16.43 -1.55
N THR A 891 58.21 15.71 -1.26
CA THR A 891 58.52 14.36 -1.76
C THR A 891 58.91 13.53 -0.55
N ASP A 892 58.49 12.26 -0.53
CA ASP A 892 58.75 11.28 0.55
C ASP A 892 58.31 11.78 1.95
N THR A 893 57.14 11.34 2.40
CA THR A 893 56.58 11.72 3.72
C THR A 893 56.13 10.49 4.52
N THR A 894 56.79 9.36 4.29
CA THR A 894 56.54 8.07 4.94
C THR A 894 57.89 7.48 5.29
N ASP A 895 58.01 6.96 6.50
CA ASP A 895 59.25 6.64 7.19
C ASP A 895 60.16 5.64 6.44
N GLY A 896 61.17 6.17 5.73
CA GLY A 896 62.26 5.37 5.16
C GLY A 896 62.90 5.95 3.90
N ALA A 897 63.86 6.87 4.08
CA ALA A 897 64.74 7.46 3.06
C ALA A 897 64.11 8.57 2.19
N ASP A 898 64.03 9.77 2.78
CA ASP A 898 63.74 11.06 2.14
C ASP A 898 64.91 11.49 1.21
N ASN A 899 65.25 10.65 0.23
CA ASN A 899 66.44 10.76 -0.61
C ASN A 899 66.20 11.44 -1.99
N LYS A 900 64.93 11.66 -2.33
CA LYS A 900 64.54 12.36 -3.57
C LYS A 900 64.75 13.87 -3.42
N ARG A 901 64.47 14.61 -4.49
CA ARG A 901 64.57 16.07 -4.52
C ARG A 901 63.43 16.64 -5.35
N ILE A 902 62.88 17.78 -4.94
CA ILE A 902 62.01 18.57 -5.82
C ILE A 902 62.92 19.31 -6.81
N VAL A 903 62.54 19.31 -8.09
CA VAL A 903 63.25 20.00 -9.17
C VAL A 903 62.29 20.96 -9.84
N ILE A 904 62.64 22.25 -9.89
CA ILE A 904 61.93 23.27 -10.67
C ILE A 904 62.92 23.76 -11.72
N ALA A 905 62.63 23.59 -13.01
CA ALA A 905 63.58 23.93 -14.07
C ALA A 905 62.93 24.51 -15.33
N GLY A 906 63.64 25.43 -15.97
CA GLY A 906 63.24 26.07 -17.24
C GLY A 906 63.40 25.20 -18.50
N GLY A 907 63.62 23.89 -18.36
CA GLY A 907 63.77 22.91 -19.44
C GLY A 907 65.19 22.35 -19.62
N GLY A 908 65.27 21.09 -20.07
CA GLY A 908 66.54 20.42 -20.44
C GLY A 908 67.21 19.56 -19.37
N THR A 909 66.47 19.05 -18.38
CA THR A 909 67.04 18.42 -17.17
C THR A 909 67.03 16.89 -17.18
N SER A 910 68.07 16.27 -17.75
CA SER A 910 68.34 14.83 -17.55
C SER A 910 69.80 14.49 -17.20
N SER A 911 70.79 15.36 -17.47
CA SER A 911 72.21 15.02 -17.21
C SER A 911 73.15 16.24 -17.04
N GLY A 912 72.71 17.29 -16.34
CA GLY A 912 73.53 18.47 -16.00
C GLY A 912 73.02 19.76 -16.62
N ASP A 913 73.06 20.84 -15.83
CA ASP A 913 72.43 22.15 -16.09
C ASP A 913 73.08 22.91 -17.25
N THR A 914 72.91 22.40 -18.48
CA THR A 914 73.67 22.87 -19.66
C THR A 914 73.08 24.13 -20.28
N ARG A 915 71.77 24.38 -20.11
CA ARG A 915 71.08 25.56 -20.68
C ARG A 915 69.95 26.12 -19.81
N GLY A 916 69.13 25.26 -19.19
CA GLY A 916 68.06 25.69 -18.29
C GLY A 916 68.60 26.12 -16.93
N ALA A 917 67.93 27.08 -16.29
CA ALA A 917 68.10 27.35 -14.86
C ALA A 917 67.23 26.36 -14.06
N SER A 918 67.75 25.96 -12.89
CA SER A 918 67.16 24.93 -12.03
C SER A 918 67.19 25.36 -10.56
N ILE A 919 66.15 24.99 -9.80
CA ILE A 919 66.14 24.99 -8.34
C ILE A 919 66.02 23.55 -7.88
N TYR A 920 66.94 23.11 -7.03
CA TYR A 920 66.92 21.79 -6.41
C TYR A 920 66.67 21.90 -4.90
N LEU A 921 65.65 21.18 -4.43
CA LEU A 921 65.31 21.04 -3.02
C LEU A 921 65.48 19.56 -2.62
N PRO A 922 66.69 19.11 -2.23
CA PRO A 922 66.93 17.77 -1.71
C PRO A 922 66.15 17.50 -0.42
N GLY A 923 65.66 16.27 -0.26
CA GLY A 923 65.09 15.77 0.98
C GLY A 923 66.13 15.68 2.10
N ASN A 924 65.65 15.66 3.35
CA ASN A 924 66.44 15.74 4.57
C ASN A 924 67.32 14.51 4.87
N GLU A 925 67.17 13.41 4.12
CA GLU A 925 67.92 12.16 4.32
C GLU A 925 68.87 11.84 3.16
N ARG A 926 69.04 12.78 2.23
CA ARG A 926 70.17 12.76 1.29
C ARG A 926 71.50 12.88 2.03
N ALA A 927 72.57 12.34 1.45
CA ALA A 927 73.94 12.45 2.00
C ALA A 927 74.49 13.89 2.08
N GLU A 928 73.71 14.87 1.63
CA GLU A 928 74.03 16.29 1.56
C GLU A 928 73.14 17.01 2.57
N ALA A 929 73.72 17.74 3.53
CA ALA A 929 72.93 18.45 4.55
C ALA A 929 71.90 19.42 3.92
N GLY A 930 70.73 19.56 4.56
CA GLY A 930 69.58 20.30 4.06
C GLY A 930 69.92 21.66 3.46
N ARG A 931 69.91 21.72 2.12
CA ARG A 931 70.37 22.87 1.32
C ARG A 931 69.38 23.17 0.21
N ILE A 932 69.48 24.36 -0.36
CA ILE A 932 68.75 24.77 -1.56
C ILE A 932 69.81 25.09 -2.62
N ASP A 933 69.79 24.39 -3.74
CA ASP A 933 70.62 24.78 -4.89
C ASP A 933 69.78 25.67 -5.81
N ILE A 934 70.32 26.85 -6.12
CA ILE A 934 69.85 27.69 -7.23
C ILE A 934 70.96 27.65 -8.27
N VAL A 935 70.66 27.15 -9.46
CA VAL A 935 71.65 26.89 -10.51
C VAL A 935 71.24 27.66 -11.77
N ALA A 936 72.09 28.61 -12.19
CA ALA A 936 72.03 29.13 -13.54
C ALA A 936 72.64 28.09 -14.49
N GLY A 937 71.95 27.80 -15.60
CA GLY A 937 72.47 26.89 -16.61
C GLY A 937 73.79 27.40 -17.21
N ASN A 938 74.72 26.49 -17.48
CA ASN A 938 76.06 26.73 -18.02
C ASN A 938 76.07 27.17 -19.51
N ALA A 939 75.03 27.87 -19.95
CA ALA A 939 75.01 28.55 -21.22
C ALA A 939 75.63 29.94 -21.08
N SER A 940 76.37 30.38 -22.11
CA SER A 940 76.95 31.72 -22.17
C SER A 940 75.90 32.81 -21.86
N GLY A 941 76.10 33.55 -20.78
CA GLY A 941 75.20 34.61 -20.32
C GLY A 941 74.18 34.19 -19.25
N GLY A 942 74.21 32.95 -18.76
CA GLY A 942 73.42 32.55 -17.59
C GLY A 942 73.85 33.31 -16.33
N SER A 943 72.89 33.67 -15.47
CA SER A 943 73.18 34.28 -14.16
C SER A 943 72.08 33.98 -13.13
N ILE A 944 72.44 34.09 -11.85
CA ILE A 944 71.50 34.12 -10.74
C ILE A 944 71.35 35.58 -10.30
N ASP A 945 70.15 36.13 -10.43
CA ASP A 945 69.87 37.55 -10.23
C ASP A 945 68.86 37.78 -9.11
N LEU A 946 69.18 38.70 -8.18
CA LEU A 946 68.25 39.17 -7.15
C LEU A 946 67.86 40.62 -7.44
N TYR A 947 66.57 40.84 -7.66
CA TYR A 947 65.97 42.16 -7.92
C TYR A 947 65.17 42.66 -6.71
N THR A 948 65.17 43.97 -6.47
CA THR A 948 64.20 44.62 -5.58
C THR A 948 63.61 45.86 -6.23
N GLY A 949 62.28 45.95 -6.28
CA GLY A 949 61.58 47.04 -6.97
C GLY A 949 61.89 47.13 -8.47
N GLY A 950 62.22 46.01 -9.13
CA GLY A 950 62.66 45.96 -10.53
C GLY A 950 64.14 46.27 -10.76
N VAL A 951 64.91 46.62 -9.72
CA VAL A 951 66.35 46.97 -9.82
C VAL A 951 67.21 45.79 -9.39
N LEU A 952 68.21 45.43 -10.20
CA LEU A 952 69.19 44.39 -9.88
C LEU A 952 70.04 44.81 -8.66
N ARG A 953 70.19 43.93 -7.68
CA ARG A 953 70.95 44.16 -6.44
C ARG A 953 72.12 43.21 -6.28
N LEU A 954 71.94 41.97 -6.71
CA LEU A 954 72.98 40.93 -6.68
C LEU A 954 72.90 40.15 -7.99
N ARG A 955 74.05 39.92 -8.62
CA ARG A 955 74.17 38.97 -9.72
C ARG A 955 75.38 38.06 -9.51
N VAL A 956 75.16 36.76 -9.71
CA VAL A 956 76.20 35.73 -9.80
C VAL A 956 76.19 35.23 -11.26
N PRO A 957 77.09 35.73 -12.13
CA PRO A 957 77.14 35.36 -13.54
C PRO A 957 77.90 34.03 -13.76
N THR A 958 77.59 33.33 -14.83
CA THR A 958 78.35 32.15 -15.30
C THR A 958 79.64 32.51 -16.04
N THR A 959 79.80 33.78 -16.43
CA THR A 959 80.87 34.24 -17.34
C THR A 959 82.01 34.99 -16.65
N SER A 960 81.97 35.17 -15.33
CA SER A 960 83.06 35.79 -14.55
C SER A 960 83.05 35.31 -13.10
N ASP A 961 84.23 35.13 -12.50
CA ASP A 961 84.45 34.69 -11.11
C ASP A 961 84.15 35.77 -10.05
N GLY A 962 83.14 36.62 -10.30
CA GLY A 962 82.86 37.85 -9.56
C GLY A 962 81.43 37.94 -9.02
N LEU A 963 81.28 38.68 -7.93
CA LEU A 963 79.99 39.06 -7.37
C LEU A 963 79.64 40.48 -7.82
N ILE A 964 78.54 40.61 -8.56
CA ILE A 964 78.05 41.91 -9.04
C ILE A 964 77.07 42.47 -8.00
N LEU A 965 77.37 43.65 -7.45
CA LEU A 965 76.57 44.34 -6.43
C LEU A 965 75.93 45.61 -6.99
N GLY A 966 74.92 45.45 -7.84
CA GLY A 966 74.20 46.58 -8.43
C GLY A 966 73.87 46.37 -9.90
N ALA A 967 74.19 47.37 -10.72
CA ALA A 967 73.83 47.39 -12.14
C ALA A 967 74.55 46.29 -12.95
N ALA A 968 73.90 45.83 -14.02
CA ALA A 968 74.46 44.79 -14.89
C ALA A 968 75.69 45.31 -15.66
N GLY A 969 76.85 44.68 -15.44
CA GLY A 969 78.11 44.98 -16.13
C GLY A 969 79.27 45.41 -15.22
N ASP A 970 79.02 45.57 -13.92
CA ASP A 970 79.93 46.17 -12.93
C ASP A 970 80.47 45.13 -11.93
N THR A 971 81.77 44.84 -11.93
CA THR A 971 82.38 43.67 -11.25
C THR A 971 82.98 44.03 -9.89
N ASN A 972 82.18 44.75 -9.10
CA ASN A 972 82.43 45.25 -7.75
C ASN A 972 83.42 44.45 -6.89
N LEU A 973 83.29 43.11 -6.81
CA LEU A 973 84.17 42.25 -6.02
C LEU A 973 84.41 40.91 -6.72
N TYR A 974 85.67 40.59 -7.04
CA TYR A 974 86.05 39.35 -7.71
C TYR A 974 87.38 38.78 -7.22
N ARG A 975 87.58 37.47 -7.37
CA ARG A 975 88.91 36.87 -7.24
C ARG A 975 89.59 36.91 -8.60
N SER A 976 90.82 37.42 -8.65
CA SER A 976 91.60 37.47 -9.88
C SER A 976 92.68 36.39 -9.99
N ALA A 977 92.96 35.73 -8.87
CA ALA A 977 93.82 34.56 -8.72
C ALA A 977 93.46 33.88 -7.38
N ALA A 978 94.12 32.74 -7.07
CA ALA A 978 94.12 32.22 -5.70
C ALA A 978 94.57 33.31 -4.72
N ASP A 979 93.88 33.37 -3.58
CA ASP A 979 94.13 34.30 -2.46
C ASP A 979 94.16 35.81 -2.80
N THR A 980 93.77 36.20 -4.02
CA THR A 980 93.84 37.58 -4.53
C THR A 980 92.45 38.13 -4.82
N LEU A 981 91.87 38.79 -3.82
CA LEU A 981 90.61 39.53 -3.93
C LEU A 981 90.85 40.92 -4.53
N LYS A 982 90.07 41.29 -5.55
CA LYS A 982 90.10 42.61 -6.20
C LYS A 982 88.71 43.22 -6.22
N THR A 983 88.70 44.54 -6.26
CA THR A 983 87.59 45.37 -6.70
C THR A 983 88.03 46.06 -8.00
N ASP A 984 87.14 46.26 -8.97
CA ASP A 984 87.36 47.19 -10.08
C ASP A 984 87.15 48.64 -9.64
N ASP A 985 86.32 48.84 -8.62
CA ASP A 985 86.06 50.12 -7.97
C ASP A 985 86.87 50.35 -6.67
N LYS A 986 86.65 51.47 -5.96
CA LYS A 986 87.33 51.77 -4.68
C LYS A 986 86.80 50.94 -3.51
N LEU A 987 87.64 50.07 -2.92
CA LEU A 987 87.35 49.41 -1.64
C LEU A 987 87.45 50.41 -0.46
N ASN A 988 86.33 51.01 -0.06
CA ASN A 988 86.26 51.92 1.08
C ASN A 988 85.96 51.15 2.39
N SER A 989 86.99 50.92 3.22
CA SER A 989 86.81 50.32 4.54
C SER A 989 86.52 51.38 5.62
N ALA A 990 85.41 51.24 6.34
CA ALA A 990 85.06 52.13 7.45
C ALA A 990 85.98 52.02 8.69
N ARG A 991 86.99 51.12 8.64
CA ARG A 991 87.98 50.84 9.69
C ARG A 991 89.32 50.49 9.03
N ALA A 992 90.40 50.46 9.83
CA ALA A 992 91.76 50.20 9.36
C ALA A 992 91.94 48.78 8.76
N PHE A 993 92.80 48.67 7.75
CA PHE A 993 93.33 47.40 7.27
C PHE A 993 94.45 46.91 8.21
N TRP A 994 94.46 45.63 8.54
CA TRP A 994 95.51 45.01 9.36
C TRP A 994 96.51 44.27 8.47
N SER A 995 97.81 44.48 8.72
CA SER A 995 98.90 43.71 8.13
C SER A 995 99.54 42.82 9.18
N THR A 996 99.98 41.63 8.77
CA THR A 996 100.85 40.75 9.57
C THR A 996 102.08 41.50 10.07
N LEU A 997 102.44 41.28 11.35
CA LEU A 997 103.72 41.69 11.92
C LEU A 997 104.72 40.53 11.82
N THR A 998 105.55 40.56 10.79
CA THR A 998 106.52 39.50 10.49
C THR A 998 107.75 39.63 11.40
N THR A 999 107.98 38.64 12.26
CA THR A 999 109.22 38.59 13.05
C THR A 999 110.37 38.10 12.19
N VAL A 1000 111.43 38.89 12.07
CA VAL A 1000 112.66 38.56 11.36
C VAL A 1000 113.70 38.09 12.37
N THR A 1001 114.21 36.88 12.17
CA THR A 1001 115.30 36.34 12.98
C THR A 1001 116.57 37.16 12.81
N PHE A 1002 117.30 37.39 13.91
CA PHE A 1002 118.55 38.13 13.85
C PHE A 1002 119.59 37.46 12.94
N SER A 1003 120.27 38.27 12.14
CA SER A 1003 121.57 37.97 11.55
C SER A 1003 122.31 39.29 11.37
N VAL A 1004 123.62 39.22 11.11
CA VAL A 1004 124.42 40.41 10.76
C VAL A 1004 124.09 40.99 9.38
N THR A 1005 123.27 40.29 8.58
CA THR A 1005 122.80 40.69 7.23
C THR A 1005 121.30 40.40 7.01
N PRO A 1006 120.36 40.98 7.79
CA PRO A 1006 118.96 40.58 7.77
C PRO A 1006 118.26 41.02 6.48
N THR A 1007 117.32 40.18 6.03
CA THR A 1007 116.46 40.44 4.88
C THR A 1007 115.01 40.59 5.31
N PHE A 1008 114.42 41.75 5.02
CA PHE A 1008 113.00 42.05 5.24
C PHE A 1008 112.24 41.77 3.94
N ASN A 1009 111.59 40.61 3.83
CA ASN A 1009 110.85 40.24 2.63
C ASN A 1009 109.46 40.90 2.62
N ALA A 1010 109.32 41.99 1.86
CA ALA A 1010 108.12 42.82 1.77
C ALA A 1010 106.90 42.07 1.21
N SER A 1011 107.06 40.90 0.59
CA SER A 1011 105.93 40.06 0.18
C SER A 1011 105.22 39.34 1.34
N LEU A 1012 105.82 39.29 2.55
CA LEU A 1012 105.26 38.60 3.72
C LEU A 1012 104.40 39.51 4.61
N GLY A 1013 104.44 40.83 4.39
CA GLY A 1013 103.67 41.81 5.15
C GLY A 1013 104.27 43.21 5.07
N ASN A 1014 103.52 44.19 5.58
CA ASN A 1014 103.91 45.61 5.63
C ASN A 1014 104.51 46.00 6.99
N SER A 1015 104.61 45.09 7.95
CA SER A 1015 105.18 45.36 9.28
C SER A 1015 106.16 44.27 9.65
N PHE A 1016 107.36 44.66 10.10
CA PHE A 1016 108.41 43.73 10.51
C PHE A 1016 108.93 44.06 11.90
N ARG A 1017 109.33 43.04 12.67
CA ARG A 1017 110.02 43.21 13.95
C ARG A 1017 111.29 42.36 13.99
N ILE A 1018 112.39 42.91 14.47
CA ILE A 1018 113.65 42.19 14.73
C ILE A 1018 114.17 42.57 16.10
N THR A 1019 114.79 41.61 16.80
CA THR A 1019 115.60 41.91 17.99
C THR A 1019 117.07 41.82 17.61
N LEU A 1020 117.83 42.89 17.85
CA LEU A 1020 119.25 43.00 17.53
C LEU A 1020 120.06 42.43 18.69
N THR A 1021 120.72 41.28 18.47
CA THR A 1021 121.64 40.67 19.46
C THR A 1021 123.11 40.95 19.16
N ASP A 1022 123.41 41.54 18.00
CA ASP A 1022 124.71 42.10 17.64
C ASP A 1022 124.54 43.22 16.59
N ASN A 1023 125.63 43.84 16.15
CA ASN A 1023 125.64 44.86 15.10
C ASN A 1023 125.27 44.27 13.72
N VAL A 1024 124.40 44.97 12.99
CA VAL A 1024 124.04 44.62 11.61
C VAL A 1024 124.97 45.34 10.63
N THR A 1025 125.74 44.58 9.86
CA THR A 1025 126.81 45.08 8.97
C THR A 1025 126.32 45.39 7.55
N SER A 1026 125.19 44.82 7.13
CA SER A 1026 124.41 45.26 5.96
C SER A 1026 122.96 44.81 6.12
N SER A 1027 122.02 45.30 5.32
CA SER A 1027 120.65 44.80 5.34
C SER A 1027 119.99 44.92 3.98
N THR A 1028 118.89 44.20 3.77
CA THR A 1028 118.15 44.19 2.50
C THR A 1028 116.65 44.20 2.74
N ILE A 1029 115.91 44.94 1.92
CA ILE A 1029 114.45 44.83 1.81
C ILE A 1029 114.17 44.22 0.44
N SER A 1030 113.55 43.04 0.40
CA SER A 1030 113.35 42.26 -0.85
C SER A 1030 111.88 42.16 -1.24
N ASN A 1031 111.64 41.84 -2.52
CA ASN A 1031 110.31 41.69 -3.13
C ASN A 1031 109.31 42.84 -2.89
N PRO A 1032 109.73 44.12 -3.03
CA PRO A 1032 108.83 45.26 -2.84
C PRO A 1032 107.79 45.38 -3.97
N GLN A 1033 106.67 46.05 -3.69
CA GLN A 1033 105.73 46.54 -4.70
C GLN A 1033 105.70 48.08 -4.71
N ALA A 1034 105.58 48.71 -5.89
CA ALA A 1034 105.49 50.16 -5.98
C ALA A 1034 104.23 50.68 -5.25
N GLY A 1035 104.39 51.75 -4.46
CA GLY A 1035 103.33 52.27 -3.59
C GLY A 1035 103.19 51.54 -2.24
N GLN A 1036 103.95 50.47 -1.99
CA GLN A 1036 103.91 49.76 -0.72
C GLN A 1036 104.56 50.60 0.40
N PHE A 1037 103.89 50.68 1.54
CA PHE A 1037 104.48 51.13 2.79
C PHE A 1037 104.96 49.92 3.59
N ILE A 1038 106.15 50.03 4.20
CA ILE A 1038 106.60 49.10 5.25
C ILE A 1038 106.92 49.85 6.53
N THR A 1039 106.76 49.18 7.67
CA THR A 1039 107.29 49.63 8.97
C THR A 1039 108.25 48.57 9.51
N LEU A 1040 109.48 48.98 9.84
CA LEU A 1040 110.47 48.15 10.50
C LEU A 1040 110.56 48.57 11.97
N LEU A 1041 110.33 47.64 12.90
CA LEU A 1041 110.49 47.81 14.33
C LEU A 1041 111.76 47.08 14.78
N LEU A 1042 112.82 47.85 15.03
CA LEU A 1042 114.14 47.36 15.42
C LEU A 1042 114.27 47.45 16.94
N CYS A 1043 114.30 46.32 17.63
CA CYS A 1043 114.43 46.28 19.09
C CYS A 1043 115.85 45.91 19.51
N GLN A 1044 116.43 46.62 20.46
CA GLN A 1044 117.67 46.24 21.12
C GLN A 1044 117.48 44.96 21.95
N ASP A 1045 118.53 44.15 22.10
CA ASP A 1045 118.61 43.15 23.16
C ASP A 1045 118.69 43.81 24.55
N SER A 1046 118.77 43.00 25.61
CA SER A 1046 118.90 43.51 26.99
C SER A 1046 120.20 44.26 27.28
N THR A 1047 121.19 44.22 26.38
CA THR A 1047 122.48 44.93 26.53
C THR A 1047 122.40 46.32 25.90
N GLY A 1048 121.77 46.43 24.74
CA GLY A 1048 121.67 47.67 23.98
C GLY A 1048 122.90 47.98 23.12
N SER A 1049 122.91 49.20 22.59
CA SER A 1049 123.99 49.76 21.76
C SER A 1049 124.31 48.99 20.47
N ARG A 1050 123.38 48.19 19.95
CA ARG A 1050 123.50 47.54 18.63
C ARG A 1050 123.23 48.55 17.53
N THR A 1051 124.05 48.53 16.49
CA THR A 1051 123.97 49.42 15.34
C THR A 1051 123.34 48.72 14.13
N MET A 1052 122.80 49.52 13.21
CA MET A 1052 122.12 49.05 11.99
C MET A 1052 122.73 49.71 10.76
N THR A 1053 123.24 48.89 9.85
CA THR A 1053 123.67 49.33 8.52
C THR A 1053 122.50 49.18 7.55
N TRP A 1054 122.00 50.32 7.08
CA TRP A 1054 120.81 50.42 6.24
C TRP A 1054 121.08 50.05 4.77
N PRO A 1055 120.06 49.60 4.00
CA PRO A 1055 120.23 49.34 2.58
C PRO A 1055 120.49 50.65 1.82
N THR A 1056 121.35 50.64 0.79
CA THR A 1056 121.60 51.83 -0.04
C THR A 1056 120.38 52.32 -0.81
N THR A 1057 119.38 51.45 -1.00
CA THR A 1057 118.06 51.75 -1.57
C THR A 1057 117.11 52.44 -0.60
N LEU A 1058 117.39 52.43 0.71
CA LEU A 1058 116.60 53.15 1.71
C LEU A 1058 117.15 54.58 1.91
N LYS A 1059 116.40 55.56 1.42
CA LYS A 1059 116.71 56.99 1.52
C LYS A 1059 116.16 57.51 2.85
N LEU A 1060 117.05 57.58 3.83
CA LEU A 1060 116.78 58.09 5.17
C LEU A 1060 116.72 59.61 5.18
N SER A 1061 115.79 60.16 5.95
CA SER A 1061 115.74 61.58 6.29
C SER A 1061 117.04 62.01 6.99
N GLY A 1062 117.61 63.14 6.57
CA GLY A 1062 118.94 63.60 7.05
C GLY A 1062 120.11 62.68 6.70
N GLY A 1063 119.92 61.69 5.82
CA GLY A 1063 120.97 60.76 5.37
C GLY A 1063 121.40 59.69 6.39
N SER A 1064 120.85 59.69 7.60
CA SER A 1064 121.18 58.70 8.64
C SER A 1064 120.04 58.51 9.64
N PHE A 1065 120.00 57.33 10.27
CA PHE A 1065 119.15 57.05 11.43
C PHE A 1065 119.97 56.25 12.46
N PRO A 1066 120.50 56.90 13.51
CA PRO A 1066 121.12 56.21 14.63
C PRO A 1066 120.05 55.55 15.52
N LEU A 1067 120.31 54.32 15.95
CA LEU A 1067 119.42 53.59 16.85
C LEU A 1067 119.62 54.00 18.31
N THR A 1068 118.61 53.75 19.13
CA THR A 1068 118.65 53.92 20.58
C THR A 1068 119.66 52.96 21.21
N THR A 1069 120.51 53.48 22.08
CA THR A 1069 121.59 52.70 22.72
C THR A 1069 121.15 51.96 23.98
N ALA A 1070 119.99 52.25 24.54
CA ALA A 1070 119.47 51.59 25.74
C ALA A 1070 118.94 50.17 25.44
N GLY A 1071 119.25 49.21 26.32
CA GLY A 1071 118.77 47.84 26.20
C GLY A 1071 117.24 47.73 26.30
N SER A 1072 116.67 46.72 25.65
CA SER A 1072 115.24 46.41 25.57
C SER A 1072 114.34 47.52 24.99
N LYS A 1073 114.92 48.55 24.37
CA LYS A 1073 114.21 49.63 23.67
C LYS A 1073 114.08 49.36 22.19
N CYS A 1074 113.02 49.88 21.57
CA CYS A 1074 112.81 49.74 20.13
C CYS A 1074 112.82 51.08 19.40
N ASP A 1075 113.22 51.05 18.14
CA ASP A 1075 113.14 52.15 17.19
C ASP A 1075 112.26 51.71 16.03
N SER A 1076 111.43 52.61 15.48
CA SER A 1076 110.60 52.35 14.31
C SER A 1076 110.99 53.26 13.15
N ILE A 1077 110.93 52.70 11.94
CA ILE A 1077 111.00 53.46 10.70
C ILE A 1077 109.94 52.97 9.72
N THR A 1078 109.23 53.91 9.10
CA THR A 1078 108.25 53.66 8.05
C THR A 1078 108.75 54.24 6.74
N ALA A 1079 108.66 53.47 5.66
CA ALA A 1079 109.13 53.88 4.32
C ALA A 1079 108.15 53.47 3.23
N LEU A 1080 108.11 54.26 2.15
CA LEU A 1080 107.32 54.05 0.93
C LEU A 1080 108.25 53.66 -0.23
N PHE A 1081 107.92 52.61 -0.98
CA PHE A 1081 108.65 52.23 -2.18
C PHE A 1081 108.10 52.93 -3.43
N ASP A 1082 108.96 53.58 -4.22
CA ASP A 1082 108.57 54.26 -5.47
C ASP A 1082 108.62 53.35 -6.71
N GLY A 1083 109.13 52.12 -6.57
CA GLY A 1083 109.46 51.21 -7.68
C GLY A 1083 110.95 50.91 -7.82
N THR A 1084 111.83 51.73 -7.23
CA THR A 1084 113.30 51.60 -7.26
C THR A 1084 113.95 51.80 -5.88
N ASN A 1085 113.52 52.81 -5.12
CA ASN A 1085 114.05 53.18 -3.81
C ASN A 1085 112.93 53.18 -2.75
N TRP A 1086 113.33 52.96 -1.50
CA TRP A 1086 112.49 53.19 -0.33
C TRP A 1086 112.75 54.60 0.19
N TYR A 1087 111.72 55.42 0.31
CA TYR A 1087 111.79 56.75 0.93
C TYR A 1087 111.19 56.69 2.32
N GLU A 1088 111.96 57.11 3.32
CA GLU A 1088 111.43 57.26 4.68
C GLU A 1088 110.29 58.28 4.72
N THR A 1089 109.20 57.92 5.38
CA THR A 1089 108.03 58.78 5.59
C THR A 1089 107.75 59.08 7.07
N ALA A 1090 108.24 58.24 7.99
CA ALA A 1090 108.22 58.49 9.42
C ALA A 1090 109.32 57.70 10.15
N ARG A 1091 109.75 58.19 11.32
CA ARG A 1091 110.59 57.45 12.27
C ARG A 1091 110.21 57.79 13.72
N THR A 1092 110.46 56.87 14.64
CA THR A 1092 110.42 57.11 16.09
C THR A 1092 111.56 56.36 16.76
N ALA A 1093 112.17 56.94 17.79
CA ALA A 1093 113.24 56.31 18.55
C ALA A 1093 112.87 56.16 20.03
N ASN A 1094 113.48 55.20 20.72
CA ASN A 1094 113.37 54.98 22.18
C ASN A 1094 111.95 54.64 22.67
N LEU A 1095 111.25 53.78 21.93
CA LEU A 1095 109.97 53.15 22.30
C LEU A 1095 110.18 52.20 23.49
#